data_AF-A0AAD8XWI5-F1
#
_entry.id   AF-A0AAD8XWI5-F1
#
_cell.length_a   1.000
_cell.length_b   1.000
_cell.length_c   1.000
_cell.angle_alpha   90.00
_cell.angle_beta   90.00
_cell.angle_gamma   90.00
#
_symmetry.space_group_name_H-M   'P 1'
#
loop_
_entity.id
_entity.type
_entity.pdbx_description
1 polymer ?
#
loop_
_entity_poly.entity_id
_entity_poly.type
_entity_poly.pdbx_seq_one_letter_code
_entity_poly.pdbx_strand_id
1 'polypeptide(L)'
;MNINQRYGSSMRLALLLMLSIASTRAMGLFDSLIIDEVTASLDTQTEAGGADPTSTEFVESQFTHIVDAVVIAVIAWVVVVITLEVNEFRHSLMAKYDDEPSSHETSQRYIASLMAIQYGMYDAVIDWSIVYTVAYAIIGGLTWYNNDTNFLTVIWGFSLMFCALIVAVAGLKMPEWLGFYRMSQLKTIKDTSGFAAKAVEDLSAEGSTIAAFRFQARLGVGKHFTQFFWLLLPFYTNLKFWFYLLSIFIGLMCGQFFLFIVFKCRERFTERRGYVVMGASAVIAIGSAAAFTRGVEIVNIGWSRGIGNSHVILPVCFFAWLVAIGLFHGWKFFEHRNFETDQDEPLLFASTVHDHDYDDGNAKSSTLETLAEGDESMEDALSEPLLVAPTSRRDLMKKESLDATGQGYFYQTAYFDRIKLKQPNMTSLSSGSDDDEKNEKVTPQQVYKSVADSEDSEAGVTLYHRVWRFLPLTAVWGLFLVGTRDTCRCCARKGTETKSEFQEMSCGKKTWFVFRKFVKVLINFICFFFALVACGDSHQTGVTKTKLPFVHNIYSKLNDGPVCAYDVKCGDLKSFDSLEAAHAVNYSVAHCGVCSGCSTWQDLSVQWTSRKNAATLAQSCGFEYLFDQAGMAKCLARAFGWTEVCSEAWVHSVVCARENCGYIAIRTIITNRLGNFQMQQNDVTPATCNEAQCEQGNPGEFAKLSGASRRKMNIHSSIEREPDQQCLIVDNIPRDAEGRYNDWGPFFKELCPRSDSPP
;
A
#
# COMPACT_ATOMS: atom_id res chain seq x y z
N MET A 1 52.85 6.21 22.66
CA MET A 1 51.38 6.01 22.74
C MET A 1 50.69 7.37 22.82
N ASN A 2 50.31 8.02 21.71
CA ASN A 2 49.27 9.08 21.65
C ASN A 2 49.03 9.67 20.25
N ILE A 3 49.05 8.84 19.19
CA ILE A 3 48.75 9.31 17.80
C ILE A 3 47.52 8.62 17.19
N ASN A 4 47.04 7.51 17.77
CA ASN A 4 45.89 6.76 17.23
C ASN A 4 44.50 7.30 17.62
N GLN A 5 44.38 8.34 18.44
CA GLN A 5 43.08 8.83 18.91
C GLN A 5 42.50 9.99 18.05
N ARG A 6 43.32 10.66 17.21
CA ARG A 6 42.85 11.76 16.34
C ARG A 6 42.34 11.31 14.97
N TYR A 7 42.83 10.20 14.41
CA TYR A 7 42.37 9.70 13.09
C TYR A 7 41.00 9.00 13.15
N GLY A 8 40.55 8.56 14.33
CA GLY A 8 39.25 7.92 14.51
C GLY A 8 38.05 8.87 14.44
N SER A 9 38.23 10.18 14.65
CA SER A 9 37.13 11.17 14.57
C SER A 9 36.81 11.54 13.11
N SER A 10 37.83 11.81 12.31
CA SER A 10 37.68 12.17 10.90
C SER A 10 37.17 11.00 10.05
N MET A 11 37.58 9.75 10.36
CA MET A 11 37.09 8.56 9.66
C MET A 11 35.64 8.19 10.06
N ARG A 12 35.17 8.60 11.25
CA ARG A 12 33.77 8.43 11.70
C ARG A 12 32.83 9.46 11.07
N LEU A 13 33.28 10.71 10.94
CA LEU A 13 32.54 11.74 10.21
C LEU A 13 32.53 11.42 8.71
N ALA A 14 33.65 10.95 8.15
CA ALA A 14 33.71 10.50 6.76
C ALA A 14 32.87 9.25 6.49
N LEU A 15 32.75 8.28 7.41
CA LEU A 15 31.90 7.10 7.20
C LEU A 15 30.40 7.42 7.35
N LEU A 16 30.04 8.33 8.27
CA LEU A 16 28.66 8.82 8.40
C LEU A 16 28.28 9.77 7.25
N LEU A 17 29.19 10.62 6.80
CA LEU A 17 29.03 11.35 5.54
C LEU A 17 29.05 10.40 4.36
N MET A 18 29.85 9.33 4.30
CA MET A 18 29.84 8.38 3.17
C MET A 18 28.62 7.48 3.17
N LEU A 19 28.01 7.16 4.32
CA LEU A 19 26.73 6.43 4.39
C LEU A 19 25.54 7.35 4.14
N SER A 20 25.59 8.60 4.62
CA SER A 20 24.61 9.62 4.28
C SER A 20 24.70 10.01 2.81
N ILE A 21 25.91 10.24 2.27
CA ILE A 21 26.23 10.48 0.85
C ILE A 21 26.00 9.22 0.03
N ALA A 22 26.23 7.99 0.49
CA ALA A 22 25.87 6.79 -0.29
C ALA A 22 24.37 6.53 -0.26
N SER A 23 23.63 6.95 0.78
CA SER A 23 22.17 6.89 0.79
C SER A 23 21.54 8.01 -0.05
N THR A 24 22.05 9.25 0.05
CA THR A 24 21.62 10.40 -0.76
C THR A 24 22.21 10.39 -2.16
N ARG A 25 23.31 9.69 -2.44
CA ARG A 25 23.79 9.35 -3.79
C ARG A 25 23.26 8.01 -4.26
N ALA A 26 22.74 7.09 -3.46
CA ALA A 26 22.03 5.93 -4.03
C ALA A 26 20.63 6.36 -4.44
N MET A 27 19.91 7.11 -3.59
CA MET A 27 18.69 7.81 -4.00
C MET A 27 18.99 8.90 -5.03
N GLY A 28 20.09 9.63 -4.88
CA GLY A 28 20.55 10.65 -5.82
C GLY A 28 21.22 10.13 -7.09
N LEU A 29 21.68 8.88 -7.17
CA LEU A 29 22.12 8.19 -8.41
C LEU A 29 20.92 7.51 -9.04
N PHE A 30 19.92 7.07 -8.27
CA PHE A 30 18.63 6.68 -8.84
C PHE A 30 17.93 7.89 -9.43
N ASP A 31 17.92 9.01 -8.70
CA ASP A 31 17.43 10.30 -9.19
C ASP A 31 18.37 10.84 -10.27
N SER A 32 19.70 10.82 -10.18
CA SER A 32 20.58 11.41 -11.21
C SER A 32 20.79 10.53 -12.45
N LEU A 33 20.78 9.19 -12.38
CA LEU A 33 20.77 8.37 -13.61
C LEU A 33 19.44 8.51 -14.35
N ILE A 34 18.33 8.68 -13.63
CA ILE A 34 17.03 8.93 -14.26
C ILE A 34 16.93 10.39 -14.71
N ILE A 35 17.36 11.36 -13.89
CA ILE A 35 17.26 12.79 -14.17
C ILE A 35 18.32 13.23 -15.19
N ASP A 36 19.58 12.80 -15.14
CA ASP A 36 20.61 13.27 -16.10
C ASP A 36 20.34 12.74 -17.52
N GLU A 37 19.83 11.51 -17.67
CA GLU A 37 19.41 10.99 -18.98
C GLU A 37 18.11 11.66 -19.48
N VAL A 38 17.25 12.11 -18.56
CA VAL A 38 16.05 12.92 -18.84
C VAL A 38 16.41 14.39 -19.17
N THR A 39 17.39 14.98 -18.49
CA THR A 39 17.81 16.39 -18.67
C THR A 39 18.60 16.53 -19.97
N ALA A 40 19.43 15.53 -20.32
CA ALA A 40 20.12 15.47 -21.61
C ALA A 40 19.15 15.35 -22.81
N SER A 41 18.00 14.70 -22.62
CA SER A 41 16.92 14.60 -23.63
C SER A 41 16.11 15.90 -23.75
N LEU A 42 15.88 16.61 -22.64
CA LEU A 42 15.22 17.92 -22.61
C LEU A 42 16.07 19.02 -23.25
N ASP A 43 17.38 19.06 -22.98
CA ASP A 43 18.28 20.09 -23.51
C ASP A 43 18.49 19.95 -25.03
N THR A 44 18.35 18.75 -25.60
CA THR A 44 18.48 18.54 -27.05
C THR A 44 17.25 18.96 -27.87
N GLN A 45 16.07 19.17 -27.25
CA GLN A 45 14.88 19.67 -27.96
C GLN A 45 14.68 21.18 -27.83
N THR A 46 15.31 21.84 -26.85
CA THR A 46 15.12 23.27 -26.59
C THR A 46 15.82 24.18 -27.61
N GLU A 47 16.77 23.66 -28.41
CA GLU A 47 17.47 24.44 -29.45
C GLU A 47 16.78 24.43 -30.83
N ALA A 48 15.73 23.62 -31.03
CA ALA A 48 14.95 23.64 -32.27
C ALA A 48 13.75 24.60 -32.12
N GLY A 49 13.98 25.88 -32.42
CA GLY A 49 12.99 26.95 -32.34
C GLY A 49 11.71 26.69 -33.16
N GLY A 50 10.69 26.18 -32.49
CA GLY A 50 9.35 25.93 -33.01
C GLY A 50 8.54 25.18 -31.97
N ALA A 51 8.07 25.88 -30.93
CA ALA A 51 7.28 25.30 -29.85
C ALA A 51 5.91 24.84 -30.37
N ASP A 52 5.87 23.65 -30.93
CA ASP A 52 4.64 22.87 -31.07
C ASP A 52 4.27 22.37 -29.66
N PRO A 53 3.15 22.83 -29.05
CA PRO A 53 2.73 22.43 -27.71
C PRO A 53 2.47 20.92 -27.57
N THR A 54 2.52 20.16 -28.67
CA THR A 54 2.42 18.69 -28.66
C THR A 54 3.71 17.97 -28.24
N SER A 55 4.89 18.62 -28.26
CA SER A 55 6.15 17.96 -27.89
C SER A 55 6.38 17.85 -26.38
N THR A 56 5.81 18.75 -25.59
CA THR A 56 5.94 18.74 -24.12
C THR A 56 5.12 17.61 -23.49
N GLU A 57 4.01 17.23 -24.12
CA GLU A 57 3.18 16.09 -23.71
C GLU A 57 3.89 14.73 -23.88
N PHE A 58 4.79 14.63 -24.86
CA PHE A 58 5.50 13.37 -25.13
C PHE A 58 6.55 13.05 -24.06
N VAL A 59 7.17 14.07 -23.45
CA VAL A 59 8.17 13.89 -22.39
C VAL A 59 7.52 13.56 -21.05
N GLU A 60 6.33 14.10 -20.76
CA GLU A 60 5.60 13.77 -19.53
C GLU A 60 5.02 12.34 -19.55
N SER A 61 4.72 11.81 -20.74
CA SER A 61 4.36 10.40 -20.97
C SER A 61 5.52 9.41 -20.75
N GLN A 62 6.78 9.87 -20.67
CA GLN A 62 7.96 9.01 -20.46
C GLN A 62 8.38 8.86 -18.99
N PHE A 63 7.69 9.48 -18.03
CA PHE A 63 7.70 9.03 -16.63
C PHE A 63 6.93 7.69 -16.47
N THR A 64 7.17 6.76 -17.40
CA THR A 64 6.79 5.37 -17.34
C THR A 64 7.13 4.83 -15.96
N HIS A 65 6.13 4.29 -15.29
CA HIS A 65 6.25 3.58 -14.02
C HIS A 65 7.24 2.41 -14.14
N ILE A 66 8.54 2.67 -14.09
CA ILE A 66 9.58 1.62 -14.23
C ILE A 66 9.45 0.62 -13.08
N VAL A 67 9.07 1.09 -11.90
CA VAL A 67 8.83 0.28 -10.70
C VAL A 67 7.76 0.89 -9.82
N ASP A 68 7.02 0.05 -9.09
CA ASP A 68 6.10 0.52 -8.06
C ASP A 68 6.79 0.52 -6.69
N ALA A 69 6.83 1.69 -6.06
CA ALA A 69 7.55 1.90 -4.81
C ALA A 69 6.92 1.15 -3.62
N VAL A 70 5.58 1.04 -3.56
CA VAL A 70 4.91 0.27 -2.51
C VAL A 70 5.20 -1.21 -2.69
N VAL A 71 5.14 -1.73 -3.91
CA VAL A 71 5.47 -3.14 -4.17
C VAL A 71 6.89 -3.44 -3.68
N ILE A 72 7.88 -2.61 -4.05
CA ILE A 72 9.26 -2.75 -3.55
C ILE A 72 9.31 -2.73 -2.03
N ALA A 73 8.69 -1.72 -1.39
CA ALA A 73 8.74 -1.54 0.06
C ALA A 73 8.07 -2.69 0.82
N VAL A 74 6.92 -3.17 0.33
CA VAL A 74 6.20 -4.30 0.92
C VAL A 74 7.01 -5.58 0.78
N ILE A 75 7.58 -5.87 -0.39
CA ILE A 75 8.40 -7.08 -0.57
C ILE A 75 9.64 -7.03 0.32
N ALA A 76 10.34 -5.89 0.38
CA ALA A 76 11.48 -5.70 1.26
C ALA A 76 11.10 -5.91 2.75
N TRP A 77 9.97 -5.33 3.17
CA TRP A 77 9.43 -5.49 4.53
C TRP A 77 9.11 -6.96 4.84
N VAL A 78 8.45 -7.65 3.93
CA VAL A 78 8.06 -9.05 4.09
C VAL A 78 9.30 -9.93 4.25
N VAL A 79 10.37 -9.73 3.48
CA VAL A 79 11.64 -10.45 3.64
C VAL A 79 12.20 -10.30 5.06
N VAL A 80 12.21 -9.07 5.58
CA VAL A 80 12.70 -8.79 6.93
C VAL A 80 11.86 -9.53 7.96
N VAL A 81 10.53 -9.39 7.91
CA VAL A 81 9.64 -9.96 8.91
C VAL A 81 9.63 -11.50 8.88
N ILE A 82 9.64 -12.11 7.70
CA ILE A 82 9.72 -13.59 7.57
C ILE A 82 11.01 -14.10 8.19
N THR A 83 12.13 -13.41 7.95
CA THR A 83 13.41 -13.82 8.52
C THR A 83 13.37 -13.76 10.05
N LEU A 84 12.74 -12.74 10.62
CA LEU A 84 12.57 -12.62 12.07
C LEU A 84 11.67 -13.71 12.64
N GLU A 85 10.53 -13.96 12.00
CA GLU A 85 9.55 -14.98 12.39
C GLU A 85 10.19 -16.38 12.40
N VAL A 86 10.87 -16.74 11.30
CA VAL A 86 11.56 -18.04 11.18
C VAL A 86 12.65 -18.19 12.23
N ASN A 87 13.36 -17.10 12.55
CA ASN A 87 14.39 -17.15 13.59
C ASN A 87 13.78 -17.38 14.98
N GLU A 88 12.60 -16.84 15.25
CA GLU A 88 11.92 -17.07 16.52
C GLU A 88 11.36 -18.48 16.65
N PHE A 89 10.80 -19.05 15.57
CA PHE A 89 10.44 -20.47 15.54
C PHE A 89 11.63 -21.34 15.94
N ARG A 90 12.82 -21.04 15.39
CA ARG A 90 14.05 -21.78 15.70
C ARG A 90 14.47 -21.62 17.16
N HIS A 91 14.45 -20.40 17.69
CA HIS A 91 14.86 -20.15 19.07
C HIS A 91 13.90 -20.75 20.09
N SER A 92 12.60 -20.64 19.86
CA SER A 92 11.57 -21.25 20.71
C SER A 92 11.69 -22.77 20.70
N LEU A 93 11.96 -23.35 19.53
CA LEU A 93 12.23 -24.76 19.39
C LEU A 93 13.49 -25.16 20.17
N MET A 94 14.61 -24.45 19.96
CA MET A 94 15.88 -24.75 20.64
C MET A 94 15.75 -24.69 22.17
N ALA A 95 15.16 -23.61 22.70
CA ALA A 95 14.96 -23.45 24.15
C ALA A 95 14.17 -24.61 24.76
N LYS A 96 13.17 -25.11 24.03
CA LYS A 96 12.35 -26.24 24.49
C LYS A 96 13.10 -27.57 24.49
N TYR A 97 13.93 -27.80 23.48
CA TYR A 97 14.70 -29.03 23.36
C TYR A 97 15.94 -29.06 24.26
N ASP A 98 16.45 -27.90 24.69
CA ASP A 98 17.54 -27.80 25.67
C ASP A 98 17.08 -28.24 27.08
N ASP A 99 15.78 -28.12 27.39
CA ASP A 99 15.19 -28.52 28.68
C ASP A 99 14.88 -30.04 28.78
N GLU A 100 14.79 -30.74 27.64
CA GLU A 100 14.45 -32.17 27.60
C GLU A 100 15.70 -33.08 27.57
N PRO A 101 15.70 -34.22 28.28
CA PRO A 101 16.82 -35.17 28.24
C PRO A 101 17.01 -35.69 26.81
N SER A 102 18.26 -35.66 26.32
CA SER A 102 18.60 -35.97 24.93
C SER A 102 18.38 -37.46 24.60
N SER A 103 17.16 -37.84 24.26
CA SER A 103 16.86 -39.14 23.65
C SER A 103 17.10 -39.09 22.13
N HIS A 104 17.38 -40.23 21.52
CA HIS A 104 17.56 -40.32 20.06
C HIS A 104 16.29 -39.89 19.30
N GLU A 105 15.11 -40.26 19.81
CA GLU A 105 13.81 -39.87 19.26
C GLU A 105 13.57 -38.37 19.37
N THR A 106 13.88 -37.77 20.52
CA THR A 106 13.82 -36.31 20.75
C THR A 106 14.71 -35.57 19.75
N SER A 107 15.94 -36.05 19.51
CA SER A 107 16.86 -35.47 18.52
C SER A 107 16.32 -35.57 17.08
N GLN A 108 15.76 -36.72 16.69
CA GLN A 108 15.13 -36.89 15.38
C GLN A 108 13.93 -35.96 15.19
N ARG A 109 13.09 -35.82 16.22
CA ARG A 109 11.92 -34.93 16.20
C ARG A 109 12.33 -33.46 16.13
N TYR A 110 13.42 -33.06 16.80
CA TYR A 110 13.98 -31.71 16.67
C TYR A 110 14.41 -31.39 15.24
N ILE A 111 15.18 -32.29 14.60
CA ILE A 111 15.63 -32.14 13.21
C ILE A 111 14.43 -32.05 12.27
N ALA A 112 13.46 -32.96 12.44
CA ALA A 112 12.25 -32.98 11.63
C ALA A 112 11.43 -31.68 11.83
N SER A 113 11.39 -31.12 13.04
CA SER A 113 10.73 -29.84 13.33
C SER A 113 11.45 -28.65 12.66
N LEU A 114 12.78 -28.63 12.62
CA LEU A 114 13.54 -27.62 11.86
C LEU A 114 13.25 -27.69 10.36
N MET A 115 13.21 -28.91 9.79
CA MET A 115 12.83 -29.13 8.39
C MET A 115 11.38 -28.72 8.12
N ALA A 116 10.47 -28.97 9.07
CA ALA A 116 9.07 -28.56 8.99
C ALA A 116 8.92 -27.03 8.92
N ILE A 117 9.69 -26.27 9.70
CA ILE A 117 9.74 -24.80 9.62
C ILE A 117 10.20 -24.36 8.22
N GLN A 118 11.27 -24.96 7.72
CA GLN A 118 11.83 -24.62 6.41
C GLN A 118 10.84 -24.92 5.27
N TYR A 119 10.23 -26.10 5.25
CA TYR A 119 9.22 -26.46 4.25
C TYR A 119 7.95 -25.61 4.40
N GLY A 120 7.51 -25.32 5.63
CA GLY A 120 6.37 -24.43 5.88
C GLY A 120 6.60 -23.01 5.34
N MET A 121 7.82 -22.49 5.48
CA MET A 121 8.22 -21.21 4.89
C MET A 121 8.18 -21.27 3.35
N TYR A 122 8.77 -22.30 2.73
CA TYR A 122 8.75 -22.44 1.26
C TYR A 122 7.32 -22.53 0.72
N ASP A 123 6.47 -23.35 1.35
CA ASP A 123 5.06 -23.47 0.98
C ASP A 123 4.36 -22.10 1.04
N ALA A 124 4.59 -21.34 2.11
CA ALA A 124 4.00 -20.01 2.27
C ALA A 124 4.48 -19.05 1.18
N VAL A 125 5.78 -19.01 0.87
CA VAL A 125 6.32 -18.16 -0.20
C VAL A 125 5.69 -18.53 -1.55
N ILE A 126 5.55 -19.82 -1.86
CA ILE A 126 4.93 -20.29 -3.11
C ILE A 126 3.46 -19.89 -3.17
N ASP A 127 2.67 -20.17 -2.13
CA ASP A 127 1.25 -19.83 -2.08
C ASP A 127 1.03 -18.33 -2.35
N TRP A 128 1.79 -17.49 -1.65
CA TRP A 128 1.63 -16.04 -1.73
C TRP A 128 2.14 -15.47 -3.04
N SER A 129 3.19 -16.06 -3.61
CA SER A 129 3.64 -15.73 -4.97
C SER A 129 2.56 -16.01 -6.01
N ILE A 130 1.84 -17.14 -5.88
CA ILE A 130 0.70 -17.48 -6.75
C ILE A 130 -0.42 -16.48 -6.55
N VAL A 131 -0.83 -16.21 -5.30
CA VAL A 131 -1.93 -15.27 -4.99
C VAL A 131 -1.65 -13.86 -5.53
N TYR A 132 -0.43 -13.34 -5.32
CA TYR A 132 -0.03 -12.02 -5.83
C TYR A 132 0.01 -11.98 -7.35
N THR A 133 0.56 -13.01 -7.99
CA THR A 133 0.63 -13.09 -9.46
C THR A 133 -0.74 -13.18 -10.10
N VAL A 134 -1.67 -13.96 -9.52
CA VAL A 134 -3.06 -14.06 -9.99
C VAL A 134 -3.80 -12.72 -9.81
N ALA A 135 -3.67 -12.09 -8.64
CA ALA A 135 -4.30 -10.79 -8.40
C ALA A 135 -3.75 -9.70 -9.34
N TYR A 136 -2.44 -9.69 -9.56
CA TYR A 136 -1.79 -8.84 -10.57
C TYR A 136 -2.33 -9.14 -11.97
N ALA A 137 -2.42 -10.42 -12.38
CA ALA A 137 -2.90 -10.78 -13.72
C ALA A 137 -4.34 -10.31 -13.97
N ILE A 138 -5.20 -10.37 -12.94
CA ILE A 138 -6.57 -9.86 -13.03
C ILE A 138 -6.57 -8.34 -13.12
N ILE A 139 -5.96 -7.64 -12.15
CA ILE A 139 -6.05 -6.17 -12.08
C ILE A 139 -5.21 -5.52 -13.17
N GLY A 140 -3.92 -5.85 -13.25
CA GLY A 140 -3.00 -5.34 -14.26
C GLY A 140 -3.43 -5.72 -15.68
N GLY A 141 -3.94 -6.95 -15.88
CA GLY A 141 -4.44 -7.39 -17.18
C GLY A 141 -5.70 -6.62 -17.63
N LEU A 142 -6.67 -6.41 -16.73
CA LEU A 142 -7.88 -5.63 -17.05
C LEU A 142 -7.60 -4.14 -17.25
N THR A 143 -6.55 -3.61 -16.64
CA THR A 143 -6.24 -2.17 -16.64
C THR A 143 -5.13 -1.76 -17.62
N TRP A 144 -4.58 -2.71 -18.38
CA TRP A 144 -3.41 -2.46 -19.23
C TRP A 144 -3.64 -1.47 -20.37
N TYR A 145 -4.77 -1.56 -21.08
CA TYR A 145 -4.94 -0.86 -22.37
C TYR A 145 -5.68 0.47 -22.30
N ASN A 146 -6.41 0.75 -21.22
CA ASN A 146 -7.42 1.81 -21.23
C ASN A 146 -7.45 2.68 -19.96
N ASN A 147 -6.38 2.70 -19.19
CA ASN A 147 -6.34 3.54 -18.01
C ASN A 147 -6.06 5.00 -18.34
N ASP A 148 -6.77 5.87 -17.63
CA ASP A 148 -6.55 7.32 -17.62
C ASP A 148 -5.19 7.64 -16.97
N THR A 149 -4.37 8.42 -17.66
CA THR A 149 -3.01 8.78 -17.24
C THR A 149 -3.02 9.59 -15.95
N ASN A 150 -3.98 10.49 -15.75
CA ASN A 150 -4.08 11.29 -14.53
C ASN A 150 -4.43 10.42 -13.33
N PHE A 151 -5.37 9.49 -13.50
CA PHE A 151 -5.71 8.53 -12.45
C PHE A 151 -4.50 7.68 -12.03
N LEU A 152 -3.71 7.23 -13.01
CA LEU A 152 -2.47 6.51 -12.75
C LEU A 152 -1.43 7.34 -12.01
N THR A 153 -1.25 8.60 -12.41
CA THR A 153 -0.38 9.55 -11.71
C THR A 153 -0.81 9.71 -10.26
N VAL A 154 -2.11 9.85 -10.00
CA VAL A 154 -2.64 9.93 -8.62
C VAL A 154 -2.35 8.66 -7.83
N ILE A 155 -2.60 7.47 -8.41
CA ILE A 155 -2.29 6.18 -7.76
C ILE A 155 -0.80 6.08 -7.42
N TRP A 156 0.08 6.53 -8.32
CA TRP A 156 1.52 6.50 -8.10
C TRP A 156 1.98 7.46 -7.02
N GLY A 157 1.41 8.66 -6.97
CA GLY A 157 1.66 9.60 -5.88
C GLY A 157 1.26 9.00 -4.53
N PHE A 158 0.09 8.35 -4.45
CA PHE A 158 -0.31 7.58 -3.26
C PHE A 158 0.64 6.42 -2.97
N SER A 159 1.14 5.72 -3.99
CA SER A 159 2.14 4.65 -3.84
C SER A 159 3.36 5.19 -3.08
N LEU A 160 3.95 6.31 -3.52
CA LEU A 160 5.08 6.91 -2.80
C LEU A 160 4.72 7.35 -1.37
N MET A 161 3.53 7.89 -1.14
CA MET A 161 3.09 8.25 0.22
C MET A 161 2.95 7.03 1.14
N PHE A 162 2.44 5.90 0.64
CA PHE A 162 2.36 4.65 1.41
C PHE A 162 3.74 4.01 1.61
N CYS A 163 4.62 4.08 0.62
CA CYS A 163 6.01 3.66 0.75
C CYS A 163 6.71 4.46 1.86
N ALA A 164 6.53 5.79 1.88
CA ALA A 164 7.03 6.65 2.94
C ALA A 164 6.51 6.23 4.32
N LEU A 165 5.23 5.87 4.45
CA LEU A 165 4.66 5.36 5.69
C LEU A 165 5.30 4.03 6.13
N ILE A 166 5.50 3.08 5.21
CA ILE A 166 6.17 1.80 5.52
C ILE A 166 7.61 2.04 5.99
N VAL A 167 8.33 2.92 5.29
CA VAL A 167 9.70 3.32 5.65
C VAL A 167 9.74 4.00 7.02
N ALA A 168 8.77 4.85 7.35
CA ALA A 168 8.65 5.45 8.68
C ALA A 168 8.43 4.40 9.78
N VAL A 169 7.54 3.42 9.52
CA VAL A 169 7.30 2.30 10.45
C VAL A 169 8.56 1.44 10.62
N ALA A 170 9.33 1.22 9.55
CA ALA A 170 10.64 0.57 9.64
C ALA A 170 11.61 1.37 10.50
N GLY A 171 11.63 2.69 10.36
CA GLY A 171 12.40 3.60 11.22
C GLY A 171 12.07 3.41 12.70
N LEU A 172 10.78 3.31 13.04
CA LEU A 172 10.32 3.07 14.42
C LEU A 172 10.76 1.70 14.96
N LYS A 173 10.91 0.69 14.08
CA LYS A 173 11.37 -0.66 14.43
C LYS A 173 12.89 -0.82 14.46
N MET A 174 13.64 0.10 13.86
CA MET A 174 15.11 0.04 13.84
C MET A 174 15.78 -0.09 15.22
N PRO A 175 15.37 0.63 16.27
CA PRO A 175 15.97 0.45 17.60
C PRO A 175 15.79 -0.96 18.17
N GLU A 176 14.62 -1.57 17.94
CA GLU A 176 14.35 -2.98 18.29
C GLU A 176 15.26 -3.90 17.47
N TRP A 177 15.35 -3.68 16.16
CA TRP A 177 16.19 -4.47 15.27
C TRP A 177 17.67 -4.31 15.51
N LEU A 178 18.16 -3.21 16.07
CA LEU A 178 19.57 -3.03 16.42
C LEU A 178 19.89 -3.42 17.87
N GLY A 179 18.88 -3.84 18.64
CA GLY A 179 19.04 -4.30 20.02
C GLY A 179 19.43 -3.18 20.97
N PHE A 180 18.85 -1.99 20.79
CA PHE A 180 19.12 -0.83 21.64
C PHE A 180 18.25 -0.80 22.90
N TYR A 181 16.99 -1.25 22.81
CA TYR A 181 16.13 -1.36 23.99
C TYR A 181 16.57 -2.55 24.85
N ARG A 182 17.08 -2.26 26.05
CA ARG A 182 17.82 -3.18 26.93
C ARG A 182 16.93 -4.09 27.78
N MET A 183 15.65 -3.70 28.00
CA MET A 183 14.65 -4.48 28.75
C MET A 183 13.63 -5.26 27.94
N SER A 184 13.79 -5.28 26.62
CA SER A 184 13.44 -6.54 25.96
C SER A 184 14.56 -7.49 26.38
N GLN A 185 14.33 -8.33 27.40
CA GLN A 185 14.99 -9.64 27.35
C GLN A 185 14.85 -10.11 25.90
N LEU A 186 15.95 -10.45 25.25
CA LEU A 186 15.95 -11.12 23.96
C LEU A 186 15.38 -12.54 24.15
N LYS A 187 14.18 -12.69 24.74
CA LYS A 187 13.12 -13.40 24.03
C LYS A 187 13.03 -12.68 22.69
N THR A 188 13.82 -13.19 21.74
CA THR A 188 13.73 -13.01 20.30
C THR A 188 12.51 -12.19 19.92
N ILE A 189 12.72 -10.99 19.36
CA ILE A 189 11.71 -10.09 18.77
C ILE A 189 10.34 -10.76 18.82
N LYS A 190 9.63 -10.57 19.95
CA LYS A 190 8.49 -11.41 20.31
C LYS A 190 7.54 -11.47 19.14
N ASP A 191 7.14 -12.68 18.80
CA ASP A 191 6.34 -13.00 17.63
C ASP A 191 5.20 -11.99 17.54
N THR A 192 5.26 -11.15 16.50
CA THR A 192 4.17 -10.19 16.28
C THR A 192 2.85 -10.90 16.01
N SER A 193 2.95 -12.16 15.65
CA SER A 193 1.88 -13.09 15.34
C SER A 193 1.42 -13.95 16.52
N GLY A 194 2.33 -14.30 17.43
CA GLY A 194 2.12 -15.23 18.56
C GLY A 194 1.96 -16.71 18.16
N PHE A 195 2.19 -17.04 16.88
CA PHE A 195 2.08 -18.40 16.36
C PHE A 195 3.28 -19.27 16.72
N ALA A 196 4.51 -18.76 16.76
CA ALA A 196 5.71 -19.56 17.01
C ALA A 196 5.69 -20.21 18.39
N ALA A 197 5.51 -19.42 19.45
CA ALA A 197 5.47 -19.93 20.82
C ALA A 197 4.35 -20.96 21.00
N LYS A 198 3.14 -20.65 20.50
CA LYS A 198 2.00 -21.55 20.56
C LYS A 198 2.23 -22.82 19.73
N ALA A 199 2.81 -22.71 18.54
CA ALA A 199 3.06 -23.85 17.68
C ALA A 199 4.08 -24.82 18.31
N VAL A 200 5.11 -24.26 18.93
CA VAL A 200 6.11 -25.04 19.67
C VAL A 200 5.48 -25.66 20.92
N GLU A 201 4.61 -24.95 21.65
CA GLU A 201 3.82 -25.50 22.76
C GLU A 201 2.91 -26.65 22.31
N ASP A 202 2.11 -26.43 21.25
CA ASP A 202 1.25 -27.42 20.64
C ASP A 202 2.05 -28.65 20.17
N LEU A 203 3.29 -28.45 19.68
CA LEU A 203 4.18 -29.54 19.23
C LEU A 203 4.65 -30.48 20.36
N SER A 204 4.63 -30.06 21.63
CA SER A 204 4.88 -30.99 22.74
C SER A 204 3.64 -31.59 23.34
N ALA A 205 2.45 -31.11 22.96
CA ALA A 205 1.23 -31.73 23.43
C ALA A 205 1.15 -33.15 22.86
N GLU A 206 0.76 -34.12 23.69
CA GLU A 206 0.56 -35.49 23.23
C GLU A 206 -0.40 -35.52 22.04
N GLY A 207 0.03 -36.14 20.93
CA GLY A 207 -0.75 -36.27 19.69
C GLY A 207 -0.56 -35.18 18.65
N SER A 208 0.35 -34.22 18.84
CA SER A 208 0.67 -33.24 17.78
C SER A 208 1.58 -33.83 16.70
N THR A 209 1.23 -33.63 15.43
CA THR A 209 2.05 -34.09 14.30
C THR A 209 2.94 -32.99 13.73
N ILE A 210 4.08 -33.37 13.18
CA ILE A 210 5.02 -32.53 12.44
C ILE A 210 4.34 -31.88 11.23
N ALA A 211 3.38 -32.57 10.59
CA ALA A 211 2.58 -31.98 9.53
C ALA A 211 1.73 -30.80 10.03
N ALA A 212 1.15 -30.91 11.24
CA ALA A 212 0.42 -29.81 11.87
C ALA A 212 1.37 -28.65 12.22
N PHE A 213 2.58 -28.94 12.72
CA PHE A 213 3.60 -27.93 13.01
C PHE A 213 4.10 -27.21 11.75
N ARG A 214 4.39 -27.94 10.65
CA ARG A 214 4.69 -27.38 9.33
C ARG A 214 3.58 -26.44 8.87
N PHE A 215 2.33 -26.83 9.04
CA PHE A 215 1.18 -26.01 8.68
C PHE A 215 1.08 -24.74 9.53
N GLN A 216 1.40 -24.82 10.83
CA GLN A 216 1.46 -23.65 11.70
C GLN A 216 2.59 -22.69 11.30
N ALA A 217 3.79 -23.20 10.97
CA ALA A 217 4.88 -22.38 10.43
C ALA A 217 4.48 -21.70 9.11
N ARG A 218 3.83 -22.45 8.20
CA ARG A 218 3.26 -21.91 6.96
C ARG A 218 2.23 -20.80 7.23
N LEU A 219 1.36 -20.97 8.23
CA LEU A 219 0.38 -19.96 8.62
C LEU A 219 1.01 -18.71 9.25
N GLY A 220 2.02 -18.88 10.11
CA GLY A 220 2.76 -17.77 10.72
C GLY A 220 3.40 -16.89 9.66
N VAL A 221 4.18 -17.50 8.76
CA VAL A 221 4.80 -16.82 7.61
C VAL A 221 3.73 -16.22 6.69
N GLY A 222 2.72 -17.00 6.32
CA GLY A 222 1.65 -16.57 5.40
C GLY A 222 0.85 -15.37 5.91
N LYS A 223 0.66 -15.25 7.22
CA LYS A 223 -0.02 -14.11 7.85
C LYS A 223 0.65 -12.78 7.49
N HIS A 224 1.96 -12.74 7.31
CA HIS A 224 2.66 -11.49 6.96
C HIS A 224 2.38 -11.05 5.53
N PHE A 225 2.26 -11.99 4.59
CA PHE A 225 1.82 -11.69 3.23
C PHE A 225 0.35 -11.24 3.19
N THR A 226 -0.56 -11.95 3.89
CA THR A 226 -2.01 -11.59 3.89
C THR A 226 -2.25 -10.12 4.26
N GLN A 227 -1.42 -9.55 5.13
CA GLN A 227 -1.60 -8.21 5.68
C GLN A 227 -1.46 -7.12 4.64
N PHE A 228 -0.64 -7.33 3.62
CA PHE A 228 -0.38 -6.35 2.57
C PHE A 228 -1.10 -6.64 1.26
N PHE A 229 -1.68 -7.83 1.09
CA PHE A 229 -2.40 -8.21 -0.13
C PHE A 229 -3.39 -7.16 -0.62
N TRP A 230 -4.29 -6.72 0.27
CA TRP A 230 -5.31 -5.72 -0.08
C TRP A 230 -4.70 -4.36 -0.39
N LEU A 231 -3.69 -3.96 0.38
CA LEU A 231 -2.98 -2.70 0.18
C LEU A 231 -2.35 -2.64 -1.22
N LEU A 232 -1.86 -3.77 -1.74
CA LEU A 232 -1.20 -3.84 -3.05
C LEU A 232 -2.16 -3.76 -4.24
N LEU A 233 -3.45 -4.08 -4.08
CA LEU A 233 -4.37 -4.19 -5.22
C LEU A 233 -4.47 -2.91 -6.08
N PRO A 234 -4.62 -1.69 -5.52
CA PRO A 234 -4.65 -0.47 -6.32
C PRO A 234 -3.35 -0.23 -7.10
N PHE A 235 -2.21 -0.74 -6.62
CA PHE A 235 -0.91 -0.49 -7.24
C PHE A 235 -0.57 -1.46 -8.37
N TYR A 236 -1.43 -2.46 -8.61
CA TYR A 236 -1.34 -3.31 -9.79
C TYR A 236 -1.97 -2.66 -11.03
N THR A 237 -2.67 -1.54 -10.89
CA THR A 237 -3.33 -0.87 -12.01
C THR A 237 -2.30 -0.35 -13.02
N ASN A 238 -2.40 -0.80 -14.28
CA ASN A 238 -1.46 -0.49 -15.37
C ASN A 238 0.02 -0.80 -15.08
N LEU A 239 0.31 -1.61 -14.05
CA LEU A 239 1.67 -2.03 -13.78
C LEU A 239 2.08 -3.02 -14.87
N LYS A 240 3.18 -2.74 -15.59
CA LYS A 240 3.61 -3.66 -16.64
C LYS A 240 4.19 -4.95 -16.04
N PHE A 241 4.07 -6.08 -16.75
CA PHE A 241 4.53 -7.37 -16.22
C PHE A 241 6.02 -7.38 -15.88
N TRP A 242 6.84 -6.82 -16.77
CA TRP A 242 8.27 -6.67 -16.53
C TRP A 242 8.59 -5.77 -15.34
N PHE A 243 7.83 -4.70 -15.13
CA PHE A 243 7.99 -3.78 -14.00
C PHE A 243 7.51 -4.39 -12.68
N TYR A 244 6.48 -5.24 -12.71
CA TYR A 244 6.07 -6.06 -11.57
C TYR A 244 7.20 -7.02 -11.14
N LEU A 245 7.75 -7.79 -12.08
CA LEU A 245 8.87 -8.69 -11.80
C LEU A 245 10.10 -7.93 -11.28
N LEU A 246 10.43 -6.79 -11.91
CA LEU A 246 11.53 -5.93 -11.48
C LEU A 246 11.32 -5.38 -10.07
N SER A 247 10.10 -4.97 -9.72
CA SER A 247 9.74 -4.46 -8.39
C SER A 247 9.89 -5.55 -7.32
N ILE A 248 9.50 -6.79 -7.62
CA ILE A 248 9.73 -7.94 -6.73
C ILE A 248 11.23 -8.17 -6.53
N PHE A 249 11.99 -8.22 -7.63
CA PHE A 249 13.43 -8.47 -7.57
C PHE A 249 14.16 -7.40 -6.73
N ILE A 250 13.88 -6.12 -6.97
CA ILE A 250 14.47 -5.02 -6.20
C ILE A 250 14.05 -5.10 -4.74
N GLY A 251 12.77 -5.37 -4.44
CA GLY A 251 12.29 -5.54 -3.07
C GLY A 251 13.03 -6.66 -2.33
N LEU A 252 13.24 -7.81 -2.97
CA LEU A 252 14.00 -8.93 -2.40
C LEU A 252 15.45 -8.53 -2.10
N MET A 253 16.11 -7.87 -3.05
CA MET A 253 17.48 -7.39 -2.89
C MET A 253 17.61 -6.36 -1.77
N CYS A 254 16.71 -5.38 -1.72
CA CYS A 254 16.67 -4.35 -0.67
C CYS A 254 16.44 -4.96 0.71
N GLY A 255 15.51 -5.91 0.85
CA GLY A 255 15.25 -6.59 2.12
C GLY A 255 16.47 -7.37 2.63
N GLN A 256 17.14 -8.12 1.76
CA GLN A 256 18.35 -8.87 2.12
C GLN A 256 19.52 -7.95 2.47
N PHE A 257 19.73 -6.90 1.67
CA PHE A 257 20.77 -5.90 1.94
C PHE A 257 20.53 -5.18 3.28
N PHE A 258 19.29 -4.85 3.59
CA PHE A 258 18.91 -4.26 4.86
C PHE A 258 19.22 -5.19 6.05
N LEU A 259 18.86 -6.48 5.96
CA LEU A 259 19.21 -7.47 6.99
C LEU A 259 20.72 -7.59 7.19
N PHE A 260 21.49 -7.58 6.09
CA PHE A 260 22.95 -7.59 6.14
C PHE A 260 23.52 -6.37 6.86
N ILE A 261 22.98 -5.17 6.60
CA ILE A 261 23.37 -3.95 7.32
C ILE A 261 23.05 -4.08 8.81
N VAL A 262 21.84 -4.49 9.17
CA VAL A 262 21.43 -4.67 10.57
C VAL A 262 22.37 -5.64 11.28
N PHE A 263 22.70 -6.77 10.63
CA PHE A 263 23.66 -7.74 11.14
C PHE A 263 25.04 -7.13 11.36
N LYS A 264 25.60 -6.45 10.35
CA LYS A 264 26.91 -5.80 10.45
C LYS A 264 26.95 -4.69 11.49
N CYS A 265 25.86 -3.95 11.66
CA CYS A 265 25.75 -2.94 12.70
C CYS A 265 25.75 -3.57 14.10
N ARG A 266 25.01 -4.68 14.30
CA ARG A 266 24.99 -5.41 15.57
C ARG A 266 26.37 -5.97 15.95
N GLU A 267 27.08 -6.54 14.97
CA GLU A 267 28.43 -7.10 15.12
C GLU A 267 29.45 -6.01 15.46
N ARG A 268 29.44 -4.90 14.72
CA ARG A 268 30.51 -3.89 14.78
C ARG A 268 30.35 -2.88 15.91
N PHE A 269 29.13 -2.52 16.30
CA PHE A 269 28.88 -1.34 17.14
C PHE A 269 28.30 -1.67 18.51
N THR A 270 28.83 -2.66 19.22
CA THR A 270 28.37 -3.04 20.57
C THR A 270 28.37 -1.87 21.57
N GLU A 271 29.43 -1.07 21.61
CA GLU A 271 29.59 0.04 22.57
C GLU A 271 28.84 1.32 22.16
N ARG A 272 28.47 1.45 20.88
CA ARG A 272 27.92 2.71 20.32
C ARG A 272 26.55 2.53 19.66
N ARG A 273 25.81 1.48 20.03
CA ARG A 273 24.51 1.15 19.43
C ARG A 273 23.55 2.34 19.43
N GLY A 274 23.48 3.10 20.51
CA GLY A 274 22.58 4.26 20.61
C GLY A 274 22.80 5.31 19.53
N TYR A 275 24.04 5.72 19.30
CA TYR A 275 24.35 6.71 18.25
C TYR A 275 24.05 6.19 16.85
N VAL A 276 24.34 4.92 16.58
CA VAL A 276 24.06 4.29 15.28
C VAL A 276 22.56 4.20 15.03
N VAL A 277 21.78 3.82 16.05
CA VAL A 277 20.31 3.75 15.98
C VAL A 277 19.71 5.13 15.74
N MET A 278 20.10 6.13 16.52
CA MET A 278 19.61 7.50 16.37
C MET A 278 19.94 8.04 14.97
N GLY A 279 21.15 7.81 14.48
CA GLY A 279 21.55 8.18 13.12
C GLY A 279 20.73 7.47 12.04
N ALA A 280 20.55 6.15 12.15
CA ALA A 280 19.78 5.36 11.20
C ALA A 280 18.29 5.76 11.18
N SER A 281 17.67 5.95 12.35
CA SER A 281 16.29 6.42 12.46
C SER A 281 16.12 7.82 11.86
N ALA A 282 17.08 8.74 12.06
CA ALA A 282 17.04 10.06 11.46
C ALA A 282 17.12 10.02 9.93
N VAL A 283 18.03 9.21 9.37
CA VAL A 283 18.16 9.03 7.91
C VAL A 283 16.86 8.46 7.32
N ILE A 284 16.28 7.44 7.97
CA ILE A 284 15.02 6.83 7.53
C ILE A 284 13.86 7.83 7.61
N ALA A 285 13.79 8.64 8.66
CA ALA A 285 12.76 9.68 8.81
C ALA A 285 12.86 10.75 7.70
N ILE A 286 14.08 11.20 7.38
CA ILE A 286 14.32 12.16 6.29
C ILE A 286 13.95 11.54 4.93
N GLY A 287 14.39 10.31 4.65
CA GLY A 287 14.05 9.60 3.41
C GLY A 287 12.53 9.38 3.26
N SER A 288 11.85 9.04 4.36
CA SER A 288 10.39 8.94 4.40
C SER A 288 9.73 10.29 4.10
N ALA A 289 10.19 11.40 4.70
CA ALA A 289 9.66 12.74 4.43
C ALA A 289 9.86 13.18 2.97
N ALA A 290 11.01 12.87 2.37
CA ALA A 290 11.26 13.14 0.96
C ALA A 290 10.29 12.35 0.06
N ALA A 291 10.16 11.05 0.28
CA ALA A 291 9.23 10.20 -0.47
C ALA A 291 7.77 10.64 -0.33
N PHE A 292 7.35 11.02 0.89
CA PHE A 292 6.00 11.54 1.13
C PHE A 292 5.74 12.83 0.35
N THR A 293 6.69 13.77 0.41
CA THR A 293 6.58 15.06 -0.28
C THR A 293 6.52 14.90 -1.78
N ARG A 294 7.36 14.01 -2.34
CA ARG A 294 7.33 13.68 -3.78
C ARG A 294 5.99 13.03 -4.17
N GLY A 295 5.45 12.17 -3.31
CA GLY A 295 4.11 11.60 -3.52
C GLY A 295 3.01 12.68 -3.57
N VAL A 296 3.03 13.65 -2.65
CA VAL A 296 2.09 14.79 -2.65
C VAL A 296 2.20 15.62 -3.91
N GLU A 297 3.43 15.90 -4.38
CA GLU A 297 3.67 16.62 -5.62
C GLU A 297 3.04 15.91 -6.83
N ILE A 298 3.25 14.60 -6.95
CA ILE A 298 2.71 13.79 -8.04
C ILE A 298 1.17 13.74 -7.99
N VAL A 299 0.57 13.56 -6.80
CA VAL A 299 -0.89 13.65 -6.65
C VAL A 299 -1.41 15.03 -7.09
N ASN A 300 -0.67 16.09 -6.75
CA ASN A 300 -1.07 17.44 -7.14
C ASN A 300 -1.06 17.63 -8.67
N ILE A 301 -0.04 17.11 -9.36
CA ILE A 301 0.05 17.10 -10.82
C ILE A 301 -1.16 16.34 -11.40
N GLY A 302 -1.43 15.12 -10.90
CA GLY A 302 -2.53 14.28 -11.38
C GLY A 302 -3.92 14.87 -11.14
N TRP A 303 -4.11 15.69 -10.10
CA TRP A 303 -5.35 16.43 -9.86
C TRP A 303 -5.49 17.71 -10.68
N SER A 304 -4.43 18.13 -11.38
CA SER A 304 -4.35 19.41 -12.10
C SER A 304 -4.83 20.59 -11.25
N ARG A 305 -4.68 20.48 -9.92
CA ARG A 305 -4.86 21.62 -9.03
C ARG A 305 -3.58 22.42 -9.21
N GLY A 306 -3.66 23.48 -10.00
CA GLY A 306 -2.62 24.50 -10.04
C GLY A 306 -2.57 25.19 -8.68
N ILE A 307 -2.15 24.48 -7.63
CA ILE A 307 -2.07 25.04 -6.30
C ILE A 307 -1.03 26.13 -6.40
N GLY A 308 -1.49 27.37 -6.25
CA GLY A 308 -0.77 28.57 -6.66
C GLY A 308 0.51 28.90 -5.89
N ASN A 309 1.13 27.94 -5.19
CA ASN A 309 2.43 28.05 -4.53
C ASN A 309 3.01 26.65 -4.18
N SER A 310 3.29 25.81 -5.18
CA SER A 310 3.97 24.52 -4.96
C SER A 310 5.26 24.66 -4.14
N HIS A 311 5.99 25.75 -4.33
CA HIS A 311 7.21 26.10 -3.58
C HIS A 311 7.01 26.24 -2.06
N VAL A 312 5.79 26.50 -1.58
CA VAL A 312 5.50 26.63 -0.14
C VAL A 312 4.94 25.33 0.41
N ILE A 313 4.04 24.68 -0.34
CA ILE A 313 3.32 23.50 0.15
C ILE A 313 4.24 22.29 0.28
N LEU A 314 5.15 22.08 -0.68
CA LEU A 314 6.03 20.92 -0.64
C LEU A 314 6.98 20.96 0.58
N PRO A 315 7.67 22.08 0.89
CA PRO A 315 8.43 22.18 2.14
C PRO A 315 7.56 22.00 3.39
N VAL A 316 6.35 22.58 3.41
CA VAL A 316 5.44 22.42 4.56
C VAL A 316 5.06 20.95 4.76
N CYS A 317 4.72 20.22 3.70
CA CYS A 317 4.45 18.78 3.76
C CYS A 317 5.66 17.99 4.26
N PHE A 318 6.87 18.30 3.76
CA PHE A 318 8.11 17.67 4.20
C PHE A 318 8.35 17.85 5.70
N PHE A 319 8.33 19.09 6.18
CA PHE A 319 8.61 19.38 7.59
C PHE A 319 7.47 18.89 8.50
N ALA A 320 6.21 19.00 8.08
CA ALA A 320 5.09 18.47 8.85
C ALA A 320 5.17 16.95 9.03
N TRP A 321 5.50 16.22 7.95
CA TRP A 321 5.69 14.77 8.02
C TRP A 321 6.91 14.39 8.88
N LEU A 322 8.03 15.11 8.74
CA LEU A 322 9.23 14.89 9.54
C LEU A 322 8.97 15.13 11.03
N VAL A 323 8.24 16.19 11.40
CA VAL A 323 7.84 16.48 12.78
C VAL A 323 6.92 15.38 13.30
N ALA A 324 5.93 14.94 12.51
CA ALA A 324 5.04 13.85 12.89
C ALA A 324 5.83 12.56 13.20
N ILE A 325 6.75 12.16 12.32
CA ILE A 325 7.64 11.01 12.54
C ILE A 325 8.49 11.21 13.80
N GLY A 326 9.09 12.40 13.97
CA GLY A 326 9.89 12.73 15.15
C GLY A 326 9.10 12.58 16.46
N LEU A 327 7.85 13.03 16.48
CA LEU A 327 6.94 12.86 17.62
C LEU A 327 6.62 11.38 17.87
N PHE A 328 6.37 10.59 16.83
CA PHE A 328 6.14 9.15 16.97
C PHE A 328 7.38 8.41 17.50
N HIS A 329 8.58 8.77 17.03
CA HIS A 329 9.83 8.23 17.55
C HIS A 329 10.05 8.61 19.01
N GLY A 330 9.83 9.88 19.36
CA GLY A 330 9.93 10.38 20.73
C GLY A 330 8.94 9.68 21.67
N TRP A 331 7.69 9.51 21.23
CA TRP A 331 6.68 8.78 21.98
C TRP A 331 7.06 7.31 22.18
N LYS A 332 7.50 6.61 21.12
CA LYS A 332 7.94 5.22 21.24
C LYS A 332 9.15 5.05 22.15
N PHE A 333 10.11 5.97 22.06
CA PHE A 333 11.26 6.00 22.95
C PHE A 333 10.84 6.22 24.41
N PHE A 334 9.91 7.14 24.66
CA PHE A 334 9.34 7.38 26.00
C PHE A 334 8.59 6.17 26.55
N GLU A 335 7.76 5.53 25.72
CA GLU A 335 7.04 4.29 26.06
C GLU A 335 8.03 3.22 26.53
N HIS A 336 9.09 2.96 25.76
CA HIS A 336 10.10 1.98 26.13
C HIS A 336 10.84 2.31 27.42
N ARG A 337 11.15 3.59 27.67
CA ARG A 337 11.85 4.02 28.88
C ARG A 337 11.00 3.83 30.15
N ASN A 338 9.68 3.99 30.05
CA ASN A 338 8.80 3.88 31.22
C ASN A 338 8.46 2.42 31.59
N PHE A 339 8.65 1.47 30.67
CA PHE A 339 8.50 0.05 30.99
C PHE A 339 9.70 -0.55 31.72
N GLU A 340 10.80 0.20 31.85
CA GLU A 340 12.08 -0.28 32.38
C GLU A 340 12.12 -0.37 33.92
N THR A 341 11.08 0.06 34.63
CA THR A 341 11.10 0.18 36.11
C THR A 341 10.43 -0.95 36.87
N ASP A 342 9.72 -1.88 36.22
CA ASP A 342 8.75 -2.75 36.93
C ASP A 342 9.11 -4.25 37.01
N GLN A 343 10.18 -4.76 36.37
CA GLN A 343 10.51 -6.20 36.46
C GLN A 343 12.02 -6.50 36.51
N ASP A 344 12.49 -6.90 37.69
CA ASP A 344 13.79 -7.56 37.91
C ASP A 344 13.75 -9.03 37.41
N GLU A 345 13.44 -9.28 36.14
CA GLU A 345 13.59 -10.63 35.57
C GLU A 345 15.05 -10.90 35.19
N PRO A 346 15.65 -12.03 35.63
CA PRO A 346 17.04 -12.38 35.37
C PRO A 346 17.33 -12.51 33.87
N LEU A 347 18.35 -11.79 33.40
CA LEU A 347 18.72 -11.67 31.98
C LEU A 347 19.37 -12.95 31.43
N LEU A 348 18.72 -13.59 30.43
CA LEU A 348 19.19 -14.84 29.79
C LEU A 348 20.53 -14.73 29.01
N PHE A 349 21.05 -13.52 28.78
CA PHE A 349 22.30 -13.28 28.04
C PHE A 349 23.27 -12.32 28.72
N ALA A 350 22.91 -11.74 29.86
CA ALA A 350 23.92 -11.13 30.69
C ALA A 350 24.54 -12.28 31.46
N SER A 351 25.71 -12.76 31.03
CA SER A 351 26.51 -13.57 31.93
C SER A 351 26.79 -12.66 33.13
N THR A 352 26.02 -12.83 34.19
CA THR A 352 26.42 -12.43 35.53
C THR A 352 27.62 -13.30 35.87
N VAL A 353 28.76 -12.99 35.27
CA VAL A 353 30.05 -13.10 35.92
C VAL A 353 30.01 -11.99 36.96
N HIS A 354 29.12 -12.14 37.94
CA HIS A 354 29.39 -11.61 39.24
C HIS A 354 30.54 -12.51 39.68
N ASP A 355 31.74 -11.93 39.65
CA ASP A 355 32.87 -12.45 40.40
C ASP A 355 32.34 -12.64 41.83
N HIS A 356 31.94 -13.88 42.13
CA HIS A 356 31.92 -14.38 43.49
C HIS A 356 33.40 -14.39 43.87
N ASP A 357 33.88 -13.24 44.34
CA ASP A 357 35.05 -13.20 45.19
C ASP A 357 34.78 -14.20 46.31
N TYR A 358 35.60 -15.24 46.30
CA TYR A 358 35.76 -16.16 47.41
C TYR A 358 36.18 -15.31 48.61
N ASP A 359 35.22 -15.00 49.49
CA ASP A 359 35.51 -14.49 50.82
C ASP A 359 36.00 -15.67 51.66
N ASP A 360 37.31 -15.88 51.59
CA ASP A 360 38.04 -16.84 52.39
C ASP A 360 38.08 -16.29 53.83
N GLY A 361 37.34 -16.97 54.72
CA GLY A 361 37.16 -16.51 56.09
C GLY A 361 38.46 -16.48 56.88
N ASN A 362 38.66 -15.44 57.67
CA ASN A 362 39.33 -15.62 58.96
C ASN A 362 38.85 -14.61 60.01
N ALA A 363 38.50 -15.17 61.17
CA ALA A 363 38.05 -14.48 62.36
C ALA A 363 39.18 -13.69 63.02
N LYS A 364 38.88 -12.48 63.53
CA LYS A 364 39.08 -12.15 64.95
C LYS A 364 38.49 -10.80 65.36
N SER A 365 37.79 -10.88 66.48
CA SER A 365 37.26 -9.82 67.33
C SER A 365 38.38 -9.05 68.07
N SER A 366 38.34 -7.72 68.05
CA SER A 366 38.58 -6.80 69.18
C SER A 366 38.40 -5.35 68.68
N THR A 367 37.33 -4.64 69.05
CA THR A 367 37.25 -3.65 70.15
C THR A 367 38.21 -2.45 70.04
N LEU A 368 37.62 -1.26 70.23
CA LEU A 368 38.17 0.00 70.75
C LEU A 368 38.42 1.16 69.75
N GLU A 369 37.40 2.02 69.65
CA GLU A 369 37.38 3.45 69.95
C GLU A 369 38.55 4.41 69.59
N THR A 370 38.10 5.57 69.09
CA THR A 370 38.63 6.96 69.23
C THR A 370 39.61 7.57 68.22
N LEU A 371 39.06 8.58 67.51
CA LEU A 371 39.51 9.97 67.31
C LEU A 371 40.94 10.31 66.83
N ALA A 372 40.92 11.04 65.71
CA ALA A 372 41.57 12.34 65.43
C ALA A 372 43.02 12.44 64.93
N GLU A 373 43.17 13.36 63.97
CA GLU A 373 44.37 14.06 63.45
C GLU A 373 45.41 13.19 62.73
N GLY A 374 45.71 13.42 61.46
CA GLY A 374 46.46 14.55 60.88
C GLY A 374 47.64 13.87 60.16
N ASP A 375 47.90 14.03 58.87
CA ASP A 375 48.48 15.17 58.17
C ASP A 375 49.63 14.60 57.31
N GLU A 376 49.79 15.18 56.12
CA GLU A 376 50.98 15.26 55.26
C GLU A 376 51.96 14.08 54.99
N SER A 377 52.04 13.77 53.68
CA SER A 377 53.24 13.91 52.82
C SER A 377 54.17 12.72 52.51
N MET A 378 54.58 12.74 51.23
CA MET A 378 55.89 12.45 50.62
C MET A 378 56.47 11.03 50.53
N GLU A 379 56.73 10.66 49.27
CA GLU A 379 57.94 10.00 48.68
C GLU A 379 59.00 9.55 49.70
N ASP A 380 59.63 8.37 49.62
CA ASP A 380 60.30 7.82 48.44
C ASP A 380 60.87 6.41 48.73
N ALA A 381 61.24 5.72 47.64
CA ALA A 381 62.30 4.71 47.51
C ALA A 381 62.19 3.25 48.04
N LEU A 382 62.12 2.36 47.04
CA LEU A 382 62.87 1.10 46.82
C LEU A 382 62.82 -0.06 47.83
N SER A 383 62.18 -1.16 47.41
CA SER A 383 62.85 -2.46 47.28
C SER A 383 61.99 -3.45 46.49
N GLU A 384 62.51 -3.95 45.36
CA GLU A 384 62.02 -5.16 44.69
C GLU A 384 62.02 -6.36 45.65
N PRO A 385 61.03 -7.25 45.50
CA PRO A 385 61.44 -8.62 45.17
C PRO A 385 60.53 -9.27 44.10
N LEU A 386 61.20 -9.93 43.16
CA LEU A 386 60.81 -11.13 42.42
C LEU A 386 59.44 -11.73 42.82
N LEU A 387 58.42 -11.50 41.99
CA LEU A 387 57.18 -12.27 42.00
C LEU A 387 56.75 -12.61 40.56
N VAL A 388 56.79 -13.92 40.31
CA VAL A 388 56.10 -14.73 39.30
C VAL A 388 55.12 -13.95 38.42
N ALA A 389 55.36 -14.01 37.11
CA ALA A 389 54.44 -13.48 36.10
C ALA A 389 53.01 -13.98 36.36
N PRO A 390 52.03 -13.09 36.62
CA PRO A 390 50.64 -13.49 36.54
C PRO A 390 50.35 -13.75 35.07
N THR A 391 50.10 -15.01 34.75
CA THR A 391 49.48 -15.40 33.49
C THR A 391 48.23 -14.55 33.31
N SER A 392 48.32 -13.63 32.34
CA SER A 392 47.23 -12.74 31.95
C SER A 392 45.98 -13.57 31.62
N ARG A 393 45.02 -13.56 32.55
CA ARG A 393 43.69 -14.17 32.45
C ARG A 393 42.77 -13.42 31.46
N ARG A 394 43.35 -12.74 30.46
CA ARG A 394 42.64 -12.18 29.30
C ARG A 394 42.57 -13.13 28.09
N ASP A 395 43.18 -14.31 28.19
CA ASP A 395 43.13 -15.33 27.12
C ASP A 395 42.12 -16.47 27.35
N LEU A 396 41.38 -16.47 28.46
CA LEU A 396 40.46 -17.57 28.81
C LEU A 396 39.02 -17.41 28.32
N MET A 397 38.64 -16.27 27.73
CA MET A 397 37.30 -16.07 27.13
C MET A 397 37.29 -15.94 25.61
N LYS A 398 38.44 -16.21 24.95
CA LYS A 398 38.53 -16.14 23.48
C LYS A 398 38.51 -17.49 22.76
N LYS A 399 38.38 -18.62 23.46
CA LYS A 399 38.73 -19.91 22.82
C LYS A 399 37.78 -21.11 22.99
N GLU A 400 36.77 -21.09 23.86
CA GLU A 400 36.02 -22.34 24.13
C GLU A 400 34.51 -22.35 23.84
N SER A 401 33.89 -21.21 23.50
CA SER A 401 32.48 -21.22 23.04
C SER A 401 32.30 -20.94 21.54
N LEU A 402 33.40 -20.76 20.81
CA LEU A 402 33.41 -20.94 19.37
C LEU A 402 33.64 -22.43 19.15
N ASP A 403 32.64 -23.12 18.62
CA ASP A 403 32.81 -24.45 18.03
C ASP A 403 34.11 -24.44 17.20
N ALA A 404 34.89 -25.53 17.22
CA ALA A 404 36.25 -25.61 16.63
C ALA A 404 36.37 -25.19 15.14
N THR A 405 35.26 -24.84 14.50
CA THR A 405 35.12 -24.36 13.12
C THR A 405 35.09 -22.83 12.97
N GLY A 406 34.96 -22.04 14.04
CA GLY A 406 34.99 -20.57 13.99
C GLY A 406 33.84 -19.92 13.19
N GLN A 407 32.73 -20.63 12.97
CA GLN A 407 31.62 -20.15 12.14
C GLN A 407 30.61 -19.35 12.99
N GLY A 408 30.38 -18.09 12.61
CA GLY A 408 29.42 -17.21 13.29
C GLY A 408 27.96 -17.65 13.11
N TYR A 409 27.10 -17.22 14.04
CA TYR A 409 25.67 -17.52 14.13
C TYR A 409 24.90 -17.43 12.79
N PHE A 410 25.18 -16.45 11.93
CA PHE A 410 24.51 -16.32 10.63
C PHE A 410 24.89 -17.41 9.61
N TYR A 411 26.11 -17.95 9.73
CA TYR A 411 26.57 -19.07 8.91
C TYR A 411 25.81 -20.35 9.29
N GLN A 412 25.48 -20.54 10.57
CA GLN A 412 24.63 -21.64 11.03
C GLN A 412 23.14 -21.43 10.66
N THR A 413 22.68 -20.19 10.48
CA THR A 413 21.29 -19.96 10.06
C THR A 413 21.05 -20.22 8.58
N ALA A 414 22.04 -19.97 7.71
CA ALA A 414 21.91 -20.15 6.26
C ALA A 414 22.10 -21.59 5.76
N TYR A 415 22.82 -22.43 6.52
CA TYR A 415 23.17 -23.79 6.11
C TYR A 415 22.58 -24.83 7.07
N PHE A 416 21.30 -25.15 6.90
CA PHE A 416 20.59 -26.21 7.63
C PHE A 416 21.26 -27.59 7.49
N ASP A 417 21.88 -27.86 6.33
CA ASP A 417 22.53 -29.15 6.02
C ASP A 417 23.81 -29.43 6.83
N ARG A 418 24.27 -28.49 7.67
CA ARG A 418 25.54 -28.63 8.41
C ARG A 418 25.41 -28.65 9.93
N ILE A 419 24.21 -28.84 10.47
CA ILE A 419 24.03 -29.14 11.89
C ILE A 419 24.68 -30.51 12.14
N LYS A 420 25.94 -30.50 12.59
CA LYS A 420 26.62 -31.71 13.05
C LYS A 420 25.93 -32.11 14.35
N LEU A 421 25.08 -33.13 14.29
CA LEU A 421 24.61 -33.78 15.50
C LEU A 421 25.84 -34.21 16.27
N LYS A 422 25.91 -33.78 17.53
CA LYS A 422 26.84 -34.35 18.49
C LYS A 422 26.42 -35.80 18.60
N GLN A 423 27.06 -36.68 17.83
CA GLN A 423 26.82 -38.10 17.97
C GLN A 423 27.05 -38.38 19.46
N PRO A 424 26.05 -38.93 20.18
CA PRO A 424 26.28 -39.31 21.56
C PRO A 424 27.53 -40.20 21.51
N ASN A 425 28.52 -39.87 22.33
CA ASN A 425 29.71 -40.70 22.47
C ASN A 425 29.21 -42.08 22.94
N MET A 426 28.87 -42.95 21.99
CA MET A 426 28.76 -44.37 22.21
C MET A 426 30.19 -44.79 22.47
N THR A 427 30.60 -44.65 23.72
CA THR A 427 31.83 -45.23 24.23
C THR A 427 31.79 -46.71 23.90
N SER A 428 32.59 -47.04 22.90
CA SER A 428 33.04 -48.35 22.47
C SER A 428 32.92 -49.42 23.56
N LEU A 429 31.84 -50.19 23.50
CA LEU A 429 31.90 -51.61 23.75
C LEU A 429 31.98 -52.29 22.37
N SER A 430 33.16 -52.14 21.75
CA SER A 430 33.59 -52.97 20.65
C SER A 430 34.33 -54.17 21.23
N SER A 431 33.71 -55.34 21.15
CA SER A 431 34.44 -56.59 20.97
C SER A 431 34.00 -57.19 19.64
N GLY A 432 34.73 -56.82 18.58
CA GLY A 432 35.01 -57.63 17.40
C GLY A 432 33.84 -58.21 16.60
N SER A 433 33.41 -57.49 15.56
CA SER A 433 33.05 -58.10 14.28
C SER A 433 33.30 -57.11 13.15
N ASP A 434 34.07 -57.52 12.13
CA ASP A 434 34.53 -56.75 10.97
C ASP A 434 33.42 -56.50 9.92
N ASP A 435 32.20 -56.22 10.35
CA ASP A 435 31.13 -55.82 9.44
C ASP A 435 31.18 -54.30 9.26
N ASP A 436 32.04 -53.89 8.32
CA ASP A 436 32.22 -52.54 7.76
C ASP A 436 30.96 -52.13 6.94
N GLU A 437 29.78 -52.32 7.52
CA GLU A 437 28.49 -52.10 6.88
C GLU A 437 28.13 -50.62 6.98
N LYS A 438 28.40 -49.92 5.86
CA LYS A 438 27.84 -48.64 5.43
C LYS A 438 26.88 -48.00 6.44
N ASN A 439 27.43 -47.22 7.38
CA ASN A 439 26.67 -46.19 8.09
C ASN A 439 26.25 -45.13 7.06
N GLU A 440 25.18 -45.42 6.32
CA GLU A 440 24.55 -44.53 5.37
C GLU A 440 24.18 -43.26 6.14
N LYS A 441 24.80 -42.14 5.75
CA LYS A 441 24.57 -40.86 6.42
C LYS A 441 23.11 -40.49 6.25
N VAL A 442 22.30 -40.77 7.27
CA VAL A 442 20.89 -40.38 7.30
C VAL A 442 20.81 -38.86 7.16
N THR A 443 20.25 -38.42 6.05
CA THR A 443 20.08 -37.00 5.75
C THR A 443 18.93 -36.41 6.58
N PRO A 444 18.95 -35.11 6.95
CA PRO A 444 17.84 -34.45 7.63
C PRO A 444 16.49 -34.60 6.91
N GLN A 445 16.52 -34.68 5.58
CA GLN A 445 15.34 -34.91 4.74
C GLN A 445 14.75 -36.30 4.94
N GLN A 446 15.60 -37.33 5.08
CA GLN A 446 15.16 -38.70 5.38
C GLN A 446 14.58 -38.79 6.79
N VAL A 447 15.17 -38.12 7.79
CA VAL A 447 14.62 -38.05 9.16
C VAL A 447 13.26 -37.37 9.17
N TYR A 448 13.11 -36.24 8.48
CA TYR A 448 11.81 -35.56 8.36
C TYR A 448 10.77 -36.49 7.72
N LYS A 449 11.13 -37.16 6.62
CA LYS A 449 10.21 -38.05 5.91
C LYS A 449 9.80 -39.24 6.76
N SER A 450 10.73 -39.87 7.49
CA SER A 450 10.41 -41.01 8.35
C SER A 450 9.47 -40.63 9.49
N VAL A 451 9.68 -39.47 10.12
CA VAL A 451 8.79 -39.02 11.21
C VAL A 451 7.43 -38.58 10.65
N ALA A 452 7.42 -37.81 9.56
CA ALA A 452 6.17 -37.38 8.93
C ALA A 452 5.32 -38.56 8.44
N ASP A 453 5.92 -39.55 7.76
CA ASP A 453 5.20 -40.73 7.27
C ASP A 453 4.62 -41.57 8.43
N SER A 454 5.29 -41.60 9.59
CA SER A 454 4.77 -42.28 10.79
C SER A 454 3.55 -41.59 11.42
N GLU A 455 3.47 -40.27 11.31
CA GLU A 455 2.43 -39.44 11.93
C GLU A 455 1.25 -39.13 10.98
N ASP A 456 1.48 -39.09 9.67
CA ASP A 456 0.46 -38.70 8.67
C ASP A 456 -0.64 -39.74 8.44
N SER A 457 -0.45 -40.99 8.90
CA SER A 457 -1.45 -42.05 8.75
C SER A 457 -2.77 -41.79 9.52
N GLU A 458 -2.78 -40.82 10.44
CA GLU A 458 -3.95 -40.51 11.30
C GLU A 458 -4.58 -39.13 11.02
N ALA A 459 -3.95 -38.25 10.23
CA ALA A 459 -4.34 -36.84 10.14
C ALA A 459 -5.30 -36.53 8.98
N GLY A 460 -6.59 -36.83 9.14
CA GLY A 460 -7.68 -36.50 8.20
C GLY A 460 -8.06 -35.01 8.12
N VAL A 461 -7.12 -34.10 7.87
CA VAL A 461 -7.42 -32.65 7.80
C VAL A 461 -7.92 -32.24 6.42
N THR A 462 -9.18 -31.79 6.34
CA THR A 462 -9.83 -31.36 5.10
C THR A 462 -9.25 -30.05 4.53
N LEU A 463 -8.95 -30.04 3.22
CA LEU A 463 -8.35 -28.92 2.47
C LEU A 463 -9.11 -27.59 2.62
N TYR A 464 -10.44 -27.62 2.73
CA TYR A 464 -11.28 -26.43 2.86
C TYR A 464 -11.00 -25.63 4.14
N HIS A 465 -10.74 -26.31 5.25
CA HIS A 465 -10.41 -25.65 6.52
C HIS A 465 -9.06 -24.91 6.45
N ARG A 466 -8.15 -25.40 5.59
CA ARG A 466 -6.87 -24.74 5.31
C ARG A 466 -7.12 -23.44 4.55
N VAL A 467 -7.81 -23.49 3.41
CA VAL A 467 -8.09 -22.31 2.56
C VAL A 467 -8.85 -21.21 3.32
N TRP A 468 -9.81 -21.56 4.17
CA TRP A 468 -10.63 -20.56 4.86
C TRP A 468 -9.81 -19.73 5.88
N ARG A 469 -8.76 -20.29 6.50
CA ARG A 469 -7.89 -19.48 7.38
C ARG A 469 -6.99 -18.49 6.60
N PHE A 470 -6.78 -18.70 5.31
CA PHE A 470 -5.95 -17.84 4.46
C PHE A 470 -6.71 -16.67 3.86
N LEU A 471 -8.03 -16.76 3.73
CA LEU A 471 -8.78 -15.67 3.13
C LEU A 471 -8.72 -14.45 4.06
N PRO A 472 -8.40 -13.28 3.53
CA PRO A 472 -8.17 -12.09 4.34
C PRO A 472 -9.46 -11.47 4.90
N LEU A 473 -10.59 -12.17 4.76
CA LEU A 473 -11.82 -11.96 5.53
C LEU A 473 -11.63 -12.32 7.00
N THR A 474 -10.52 -12.94 7.42
CA THR A 474 -10.23 -13.23 8.83
C THR A 474 -10.30 -11.99 9.73
N ALA A 475 -9.95 -10.80 9.24
CA ALA A 475 -10.10 -9.56 10.01
C ALA A 475 -11.57 -9.16 10.21
N VAL A 476 -12.39 -9.30 9.16
CA VAL A 476 -13.84 -9.06 9.19
C VAL A 476 -14.52 -10.09 10.10
N TRP A 477 -14.15 -11.36 9.94
CA TRP A 477 -14.60 -12.46 10.79
C TRP A 477 -14.18 -12.26 12.25
N GLY A 478 -12.96 -11.76 12.49
CA GLY A 478 -12.48 -11.41 13.82
C GLY A 478 -13.33 -10.33 14.48
N LEU A 479 -13.72 -9.28 13.74
CA LEU A 479 -14.64 -8.25 14.23
C LEU A 479 -16.04 -8.83 14.52
N PHE A 480 -16.54 -9.70 13.65
CA PHE A 480 -17.81 -10.40 13.86
C PHE A 480 -17.77 -11.32 15.09
N LEU A 481 -16.66 -12.03 15.30
CA LEU A 481 -16.44 -12.89 16.46
C LEU A 481 -16.30 -12.12 17.77
N VAL A 482 -15.68 -10.93 17.75
CA VAL A 482 -15.62 -10.07 18.94
C VAL A 482 -17.03 -9.65 19.35
N GLY A 483 -17.87 -9.23 18.39
CA GLY A 483 -19.26 -8.89 18.65
C GLY A 483 -20.04 -10.04 19.27
N THR A 484 -19.95 -11.23 18.68
CA THR A 484 -20.71 -12.42 19.12
C THR A 484 -20.20 -13.05 20.42
N ARG A 485 -18.88 -13.03 20.70
CA ARG A 485 -18.32 -13.55 21.96
C ARG A 485 -18.63 -12.67 23.16
N ASP A 486 -18.73 -11.35 22.99
CA ASP A 486 -19.02 -10.44 24.08
C ASP A 486 -20.52 -10.30 24.38
N THR A 487 -21.40 -10.36 23.36
CA THR A 487 -22.86 -10.28 23.58
C THR A 487 -23.48 -11.60 24.02
N CYS A 488 -22.97 -12.76 23.58
CA CYS A 488 -23.54 -14.06 23.91
C CYS A 488 -22.80 -14.76 25.05
N ARG A 489 -22.95 -14.26 26.30
CA ARG A 489 -22.51 -14.97 27.51
C ARG A 489 -23.13 -16.37 27.67
N CYS A 490 -24.25 -16.64 27.00
CA CYS A 490 -25.00 -17.90 27.10
C CYS A 490 -24.30 -19.11 26.46
N CYS A 491 -23.28 -18.91 25.61
CA CYS A 491 -22.57 -20.01 24.93
C CYS A 491 -21.23 -20.38 25.57
N ALA A 492 -20.91 -19.88 26.76
CA ALA A 492 -19.73 -20.32 27.50
C ALA A 492 -19.87 -21.81 27.86
N ARG A 493 -19.13 -22.66 27.13
CA ARG A 493 -19.08 -24.11 27.38
C ARG A 493 -18.55 -24.31 28.80
N LYS A 494 -19.41 -24.78 29.71
CA LYS A 494 -19.03 -25.18 31.08
C LYS A 494 -17.84 -26.15 30.99
N GLY A 495 -16.65 -25.73 31.43
CA GLY A 495 -15.47 -26.60 31.53
C GLY A 495 -14.16 -26.08 30.91
N THR A 496 -14.16 -25.00 30.13
CA THR A 496 -12.91 -24.36 29.67
C THR A 496 -12.69 -23.06 30.44
N GLU A 497 -12.01 -23.15 31.59
CA GLU A 497 -11.75 -22.05 32.53
C GLU A 497 -10.66 -21.06 32.08
N THR A 498 -10.17 -21.16 30.85
CA THR A 498 -9.25 -20.16 30.30
C THR A 498 -10.03 -18.89 29.98
N LYS A 499 -10.05 -17.95 30.93
CA LYS A 499 -10.48 -16.56 30.68
C LYS A 499 -9.73 -16.09 29.43
N SER A 500 -10.48 -15.77 28.38
CA SER A 500 -9.85 -15.30 27.15
C SER A 500 -9.06 -14.04 27.47
N GLU A 501 -7.83 -13.92 26.97
CA GLU A 501 -6.95 -12.75 27.14
C GLU A 501 -7.69 -11.42 26.93
N PHE A 502 -8.63 -11.41 25.97
CA PHE A 502 -9.48 -10.26 25.70
C PHE A 502 -10.34 -9.83 26.89
N GLN A 503 -10.92 -10.76 27.67
CA GLN A 503 -11.77 -10.43 28.82
C GLN A 503 -10.99 -9.70 29.92
N GLU A 504 -9.72 -10.05 30.10
CA GLU A 504 -8.85 -9.46 31.12
C GLU A 504 -8.29 -8.08 30.74
N MET A 505 -8.41 -7.69 29.47
CA MET A 505 -7.99 -6.36 29.02
C MET A 505 -8.88 -5.26 29.63
N SER A 506 -8.24 -4.17 30.04
CA SER A 506 -8.96 -2.95 30.45
C SER A 506 -9.82 -2.41 29.30
N CYS A 507 -10.88 -1.66 29.63
CA CYS A 507 -11.79 -1.10 28.64
C CYS A 507 -11.04 -0.29 27.56
N GLY A 508 -10.06 0.53 27.95
CA GLY A 508 -9.23 1.29 26.99
C GLY A 508 -8.46 0.39 26.02
N LYS A 509 -7.85 -0.71 26.50
CA LYS A 509 -7.14 -1.67 25.64
C LYS A 509 -8.09 -2.39 24.68
N LYS A 510 -9.30 -2.74 25.13
CA LYS A 510 -10.35 -3.34 24.28
C LYS A 510 -10.77 -2.37 23.17
N THR A 511 -11.09 -1.13 23.52
CA THR A 511 -11.49 -0.10 22.55
C THR A 511 -10.39 0.15 21.53
N TRP A 512 -9.14 0.26 21.96
CA TRP A 512 -7.99 0.43 21.06
C TRP A 512 -7.79 -0.78 20.14
N PHE A 513 -7.95 -2.00 20.66
CA PHE A 513 -7.86 -3.23 19.86
C PHE A 513 -8.95 -3.26 18.77
N VAL A 514 -10.20 -2.98 19.13
CA VAL A 514 -11.33 -2.94 18.18
C VAL A 514 -11.12 -1.84 17.15
N PHE A 515 -10.75 -0.63 17.58
CA PHE A 515 -10.45 0.49 16.70
C PHE A 515 -9.36 0.15 15.67
N ARG A 516 -8.24 -0.44 16.11
CA ARG A 516 -7.16 -0.87 15.21
C ARG A 516 -7.63 -1.90 14.18
N LYS A 517 -8.50 -2.83 14.57
CA LYS A 517 -9.07 -3.84 13.65
C LYS A 517 -10.03 -3.20 12.65
N PHE A 518 -10.88 -2.29 13.12
CA PHE A 518 -11.80 -1.54 12.29
C PHE A 518 -11.06 -0.70 11.23
N VAL A 519 -10.05 0.07 11.63
CA VAL A 519 -9.22 0.87 10.71
C VAL A 519 -8.57 -0.02 9.65
N LYS A 520 -8.03 -1.18 10.03
CA LYS A 520 -7.45 -2.14 9.07
C LYS A 520 -8.48 -2.64 8.06
N VAL A 521 -9.68 -2.99 8.52
CA VAL A 521 -10.76 -3.45 7.64
C VAL A 521 -11.22 -2.34 6.70
N LEU A 522 -11.36 -1.12 7.21
CA LEU A 522 -11.70 0.05 6.40
C LEU A 522 -10.67 0.31 5.31
N ILE A 523 -9.37 0.31 5.63
CA ILE A 523 -8.29 0.47 4.65
C ILE A 523 -8.37 -0.62 3.58
N ASN A 524 -8.55 -1.89 3.97
CA ASN A 524 -8.68 -2.99 3.01
C ASN A 524 -9.88 -2.80 2.07
N PHE A 525 -11.03 -2.37 2.60
CA PHE A 525 -12.21 -2.06 1.78
C PHE A 525 -11.98 -0.90 0.82
N ILE A 526 -11.29 0.14 1.26
CA ILE A 526 -10.92 1.29 0.41
C ILE A 526 -10.01 0.82 -0.72
N CYS A 527 -8.95 0.07 -0.44
CA CYS A 527 -8.06 -0.46 -1.47
C CYS A 527 -8.78 -1.39 -2.45
N PHE A 528 -9.65 -2.26 -1.94
CA PHE A 528 -10.48 -3.12 -2.80
C PHE A 528 -11.42 -2.30 -3.69
N PHE A 529 -12.07 -1.27 -3.13
CA PHE A 529 -12.92 -0.36 -3.88
C PHE A 529 -12.15 0.35 -5.01
N PHE A 530 -10.95 0.86 -4.76
CA PHE A 530 -10.11 1.47 -5.81
C PHE A 530 -9.76 0.49 -6.92
N ALA A 531 -9.42 -0.76 -6.59
CA ALA A 531 -9.14 -1.79 -7.59
C ALA A 531 -10.39 -2.10 -8.44
N LEU A 532 -11.57 -2.19 -7.82
CA LEU A 532 -12.83 -2.38 -8.54
C LEU A 532 -13.15 -1.20 -9.47
N VAL A 533 -12.98 0.03 -8.98
CA VAL A 533 -13.19 1.24 -9.79
C VAL A 533 -12.24 1.27 -10.98
N ALA A 534 -10.95 0.96 -10.77
CA ALA A 534 -9.97 0.92 -11.86
C ALA A 534 -10.32 -0.13 -12.93
N CYS A 535 -10.70 -1.34 -12.52
CA CYS A 535 -11.12 -2.39 -13.46
C CYS A 535 -12.41 -2.01 -14.21
N GLY A 536 -13.41 -1.49 -13.51
CA GLY A 536 -14.68 -1.06 -14.09
C GLY A 536 -14.50 0.12 -15.05
N ASP A 537 -13.66 1.08 -14.69
CA ASP A 537 -13.31 2.23 -15.51
C ASP A 537 -12.60 1.83 -16.80
N SER A 538 -11.59 0.97 -16.72
CA SER A 538 -10.87 0.47 -17.90
C SER A 538 -11.82 -0.24 -18.87
N HIS A 539 -12.74 -1.05 -18.34
CA HIS A 539 -13.77 -1.71 -19.14
C HIS A 539 -14.70 -0.70 -19.82
N GLN A 540 -15.31 0.22 -19.06
CA GLN A 540 -16.22 1.24 -19.60
C GLN A 540 -15.53 2.17 -20.60
N THR A 541 -14.26 2.51 -20.35
CA THR A 541 -13.44 3.33 -21.25
C THR A 541 -13.20 2.59 -22.56
N GLY A 542 -12.83 1.31 -22.52
CA GLY A 542 -12.67 0.48 -23.71
C GLY A 542 -13.96 0.42 -24.55
N VAL A 543 -15.10 0.14 -23.92
CA VAL A 543 -16.41 0.07 -24.60
C VAL A 543 -16.84 1.45 -25.14
N THR A 544 -16.45 2.53 -24.49
CA THR A 544 -16.72 3.89 -24.97
C THR A 544 -15.89 4.24 -26.19
N LYS A 545 -14.58 3.96 -26.16
CA LYS A 545 -13.69 4.21 -27.30
C LYS A 545 -14.14 3.48 -28.57
N THR A 546 -14.67 2.26 -28.46
CA THR A 546 -15.18 1.53 -29.64
C THR A 546 -16.46 2.14 -30.22
N LYS A 547 -17.25 2.86 -29.43
CA LYS A 547 -18.51 3.50 -29.88
C LYS A 547 -18.33 4.96 -30.31
N LEU A 548 -17.31 5.67 -29.84
CA LEU A 548 -17.09 7.08 -30.16
C LEU A 548 -17.02 7.39 -31.67
N PRO A 549 -16.35 6.59 -32.54
CA PRO A 549 -16.32 6.85 -33.97
C PRO A 549 -17.71 6.84 -34.63
N PHE A 550 -18.59 5.95 -34.17
CA PHE A 550 -19.97 5.89 -34.66
C PHE A 550 -20.74 7.17 -34.31
N VAL A 551 -20.57 7.65 -33.08
CA VAL A 551 -21.17 8.91 -32.62
C VAL A 551 -20.65 10.11 -33.41
N HIS A 552 -19.34 10.18 -33.68
CA HIS A 552 -18.74 11.23 -34.49
C HIS A 552 -19.34 11.26 -35.90
N ASN A 553 -19.53 10.09 -36.52
CA ASN A 553 -20.16 9.98 -37.83
C ASN A 553 -21.66 10.37 -37.85
N ILE A 554 -22.37 10.25 -36.71
CA ILE A 554 -23.73 10.81 -36.59
C ILE A 554 -23.66 12.34 -36.59
N TYR A 555 -22.77 12.91 -35.79
CA TYR A 555 -22.67 14.38 -35.67
C TYR A 555 -22.09 15.07 -36.90
N SER A 556 -21.21 14.41 -37.66
CA SER A 556 -20.72 14.97 -38.92
C SER A 556 -21.83 15.17 -39.97
N LYS A 557 -22.98 14.52 -39.79
CA LYS A 557 -24.17 14.64 -40.64
C LYS A 557 -25.30 15.40 -39.93
N LEU A 558 -24.99 16.13 -38.86
CA LEU A 558 -26.01 16.80 -38.05
C LEU A 558 -26.78 17.88 -38.83
N ASN A 559 -26.13 18.49 -39.81
CA ASN A 559 -26.72 19.51 -40.69
C ASN A 559 -27.57 18.90 -41.82
N ASP A 560 -27.54 17.57 -41.98
CA ASP A 560 -28.31 16.87 -43.00
C ASP A 560 -29.56 16.23 -42.37
N GLY A 561 -30.66 16.23 -43.11
CA GLY A 561 -31.90 15.55 -42.72
C GLY A 561 -32.87 16.43 -41.94
N PRO A 562 -33.71 15.85 -41.06
CA PRO A 562 -34.86 16.55 -40.53
C PRO A 562 -34.48 17.67 -39.57
N VAL A 563 -35.28 18.73 -39.54
CA VAL A 563 -35.07 19.91 -38.70
C VAL A 563 -36.33 20.25 -37.91
N CYS A 564 -36.16 20.89 -36.76
CA CYS A 564 -37.25 21.48 -35.99
C CYS A 564 -37.25 22.99 -36.26
N ALA A 565 -38.35 23.49 -36.79
CA ALA A 565 -38.46 24.87 -37.24
C ALA A 565 -39.72 25.53 -36.67
N TYR A 566 -39.72 26.87 -36.63
CA TYR A 566 -40.82 27.70 -36.14
C TYR A 566 -41.27 28.71 -37.20
N ASP A 567 -42.55 29.06 -37.21
CA ASP A 567 -43.09 30.08 -38.11
C ASP A 567 -42.76 31.50 -37.62
N VAL A 568 -43.08 31.80 -36.37
CA VAL A 568 -42.80 33.05 -35.69
C VAL A 568 -42.26 32.75 -34.30
N LYS A 569 -41.49 33.68 -33.73
CA LYS A 569 -40.99 33.54 -32.36
C LYS A 569 -42.18 33.32 -31.40
N CYS A 570 -42.10 32.29 -30.55
CA CYS A 570 -43.18 31.86 -29.66
C CYS A 570 -44.40 31.25 -30.37
N GLY A 571 -44.30 30.92 -31.66
CA GLY A 571 -45.35 30.27 -32.46
C GLY A 571 -45.25 28.74 -32.48
N ASP A 572 -45.70 28.13 -33.58
CA ASP A 572 -45.77 26.68 -33.75
C ASP A 572 -44.39 26.10 -34.09
N LEU A 573 -43.92 25.12 -33.31
CA LEU A 573 -42.74 24.33 -33.61
C LEU A 573 -43.13 23.04 -34.35
N LYS A 574 -42.56 22.81 -35.54
CA LYS A 574 -42.87 21.66 -36.40
C LYS A 574 -41.61 21.03 -36.98
N SER A 575 -41.66 19.70 -37.13
CA SER A 575 -40.60 18.93 -37.78
C SER A 575 -40.76 18.98 -39.30
N PHE A 576 -39.65 19.14 -40.00
CA PHE A 576 -39.57 19.08 -41.47
C PHE A 576 -38.51 18.07 -41.88
N ASP A 577 -38.64 17.47 -43.06
CA ASP A 577 -37.71 16.46 -43.57
C ASP A 577 -36.31 17.02 -43.91
N SER A 578 -36.23 18.32 -44.23
CA SER A 578 -34.99 19.03 -44.52
C SER A 578 -35.10 20.54 -44.25
N LEU A 579 -33.95 21.23 -44.25
CA LEU A 579 -33.85 22.69 -44.19
C LEU A 579 -34.71 23.36 -45.27
N GLU A 580 -34.60 22.89 -46.51
CA GLU A 580 -35.30 23.44 -47.67
C GLU A 580 -36.81 23.29 -47.53
N ALA A 581 -37.28 22.16 -46.96
CA ALA A 581 -38.69 21.93 -46.71
C ALA A 581 -39.26 22.91 -45.67
N ALA A 582 -38.50 23.24 -44.63
CA ALA A 582 -38.90 24.26 -43.65
C ALA A 582 -38.96 25.66 -44.29
N HIS A 583 -37.93 26.03 -45.06
CA HIS A 583 -37.87 27.33 -45.74
C HIS A 583 -38.98 27.49 -46.79
N ALA A 584 -39.35 26.42 -47.50
CA ALA A 584 -40.42 26.43 -48.50
C ALA A 584 -41.80 26.84 -47.92
N VAL A 585 -42.01 26.67 -46.62
CA VAL A 585 -43.23 27.08 -45.92
C VAL A 585 -43.04 28.30 -45.01
N ASN A 586 -41.94 29.05 -45.18
CA ASN A 586 -41.54 30.22 -44.38
C ASN A 586 -41.30 29.92 -42.89
N TYR A 587 -40.83 28.72 -42.55
CA TYR A 587 -40.39 28.40 -41.20
C TYR A 587 -38.88 28.64 -41.07
N SER A 588 -38.44 29.08 -39.89
CA SER A 588 -37.04 29.28 -39.51
C SER A 588 -36.56 28.12 -38.66
N VAL A 589 -35.37 27.57 -38.93
CA VAL A 589 -34.84 26.42 -38.16
C VAL A 589 -34.43 26.84 -36.75
N ALA A 590 -35.03 26.22 -35.74
CA ALA A 590 -34.62 26.37 -34.33
C ALA A 590 -33.45 25.44 -33.99
N HIS A 591 -33.50 24.18 -34.45
CA HIS A 591 -32.44 23.21 -34.20
C HIS A 591 -32.43 22.07 -35.22
N CYS A 592 -31.27 21.44 -35.39
CA CYS A 592 -31.12 20.23 -36.19
C CYS A 592 -31.85 19.03 -35.54
N GLY A 593 -32.45 18.15 -36.32
CA GLY A 593 -33.26 17.02 -35.85
C GLY A 593 -34.75 17.36 -35.65
N VAL A 594 -35.60 16.34 -35.56
CA VAL A 594 -37.06 16.47 -35.34
C VAL A 594 -37.39 17.17 -34.01
N CYS A 595 -38.49 17.91 -33.97
CA CYS A 595 -39.10 18.39 -32.73
C CYS A 595 -39.56 17.20 -31.87
N SER A 596 -39.22 17.19 -30.59
CA SER A 596 -39.61 16.13 -29.63
C SER A 596 -39.84 16.72 -28.23
N GLY A 597 -39.75 15.89 -27.19
CA GLY A 597 -40.14 16.22 -25.81
C GLY A 597 -39.45 17.43 -25.17
N CYS A 598 -38.24 17.82 -25.61
CA CYS A 598 -37.54 19.03 -25.17
C CYS A 598 -37.53 20.16 -26.22
N SER A 599 -38.37 20.09 -27.25
CA SER A 599 -38.48 21.11 -28.30
C SER A 599 -39.62 22.09 -28.03
N THR A 600 -39.87 22.45 -26.78
CA THR A 600 -40.82 23.52 -26.39
C THR A 600 -40.06 24.84 -26.22
N TRP A 601 -40.73 25.99 -26.35
CA TRP A 601 -40.08 27.30 -26.13
C TRP A 601 -39.46 27.44 -24.73
N GLN A 602 -40.12 26.88 -23.71
CA GLN A 602 -39.59 26.79 -22.35
C GLN A 602 -38.28 25.98 -22.32
N ASP A 603 -38.29 24.77 -22.88
CA ASP A 603 -37.13 23.89 -22.85
C ASP A 603 -35.96 24.45 -23.69
N LEU A 604 -36.22 25.04 -24.86
CA LEU A 604 -35.19 25.72 -25.66
C LEU A 604 -34.54 26.88 -24.88
N SER A 605 -35.34 27.65 -24.13
CA SER A 605 -34.81 28.69 -23.24
C SER A 605 -33.98 28.11 -22.09
N VAL A 606 -34.40 26.98 -21.52
CA VAL A 606 -33.65 26.28 -20.47
C VAL A 606 -32.31 25.73 -21.01
N GLN A 607 -32.26 25.22 -22.25
CA GLN A 607 -31.00 24.76 -22.87
C GLN A 607 -29.95 25.89 -22.89
N TRP A 608 -30.36 27.11 -23.22
CA TRP A 608 -29.51 28.30 -23.23
C TRP A 608 -29.14 28.79 -21.83
N THR A 609 -30.12 28.99 -20.96
CA THR A 609 -29.90 29.58 -19.63
C THR A 609 -29.07 28.66 -18.72
N SER A 610 -29.19 27.34 -18.88
CA SER A 610 -28.45 26.34 -18.10
C SER A 610 -27.07 25.95 -18.68
N ARG A 611 -26.63 26.56 -19.79
CA ARG A 611 -25.43 26.11 -20.54
C ARG A 611 -24.13 26.00 -19.72
N LYS A 612 -24.02 26.76 -18.64
CA LYS A 612 -22.84 26.81 -17.76
C LYS A 612 -22.91 25.86 -16.57
N ASN A 613 -24.11 25.46 -16.12
CA ASN A 613 -24.31 24.75 -14.85
C ASN A 613 -25.13 23.45 -14.98
N ALA A 614 -25.62 23.12 -16.16
CA ALA A 614 -26.46 21.96 -16.36
C ALA A 614 -25.83 20.63 -15.94
N ALA A 615 -24.56 20.40 -16.25
CA ALA A 615 -23.88 19.18 -15.84
C ALA A 615 -23.88 19.05 -14.31
N THR A 616 -23.55 20.12 -13.60
CA THR A 616 -23.53 20.17 -12.13
C THR A 616 -24.91 19.97 -11.53
N LEU A 617 -25.95 20.62 -12.07
CA LEU A 617 -27.32 20.48 -11.60
C LEU A 617 -27.88 19.07 -11.83
N ALA A 618 -27.66 18.50 -13.02
CA ALA A 618 -28.10 17.15 -13.34
C ALA A 618 -27.39 16.11 -12.45
N GLN A 619 -26.10 16.28 -12.19
CA GLN A 619 -25.35 15.45 -11.25
C GLN A 619 -25.89 15.56 -9.82
N SER A 620 -26.20 16.78 -9.35
CA SER A 620 -26.77 16.98 -8.01
C SER A 620 -28.10 16.24 -7.85
N CYS A 621 -29.03 16.39 -8.81
CA CYS A 621 -30.29 15.64 -8.81
C CYS A 621 -30.06 14.13 -8.94
N GLY A 622 -29.10 13.70 -9.76
CA GLY A 622 -28.74 12.29 -9.93
C GLY A 622 -28.22 11.65 -8.65
N PHE A 623 -27.41 12.36 -7.86
CA PHE A 623 -26.91 11.90 -6.57
C PHE A 623 -27.99 11.90 -5.49
N GLU A 624 -28.80 12.95 -5.41
CA GLU A 624 -29.88 13.08 -4.42
C GLU A 624 -30.93 11.97 -4.58
N TYR A 625 -31.24 11.61 -5.83
CA TYR A 625 -32.30 10.67 -6.18
C TYR A 625 -31.77 9.40 -6.88
N LEU A 626 -30.61 8.90 -6.47
CA LEU A 626 -29.89 7.79 -7.12
C LEU A 626 -30.76 6.53 -7.37
N PHE A 627 -31.77 6.31 -6.54
CA PHE A 627 -32.70 5.17 -6.62
C PHE A 627 -34.18 5.57 -6.81
N ASP A 628 -34.47 6.84 -7.06
CA ASP A 628 -35.84 7.37 -7.23
C ASP A 628 -35.96 8.19 -8.52
N GLN A 629 -36.29 7.51 -9.62
CA GLN A 629 -36.42 8.15 -10.95
C GLN A 629 -37.48 9.26 -10.97
N ALA A 630 -38.59 9.09 -10.26
CA ALA A 630 -39.66 10.09 -10.20
C ALA A 630 -39.23 11.32 -9.39
N GLY A 631 -38.52 11.10 -8.27
CA GLY A 631 -37.89 12.17 -7.51
C GLY A 631 -36.85 12.94 -8.33
N MET A 632 -36.05 12.23 -9.13
CA MET A 632 -35.07 12.82 -10.03
C MET A 632 -35.71 13.69 -11.11
N ALA A 633 -36.79 13.23 -11.76
CA ALA A 633 -37.53 14.01 -12.76
C ALA A 633 -38.05 15.32 -12.14
N LYS A 634 -38.67 15.24 -10.96
CA LYS A 634 -39.16 16.42 -10.22
C LYS A 634 -38.03 17.37 -9.82
N CYS A 635 -36.87 16.84 -9.43
CA CYS A 635 -35.68 17.65 -9.13
C CYS A 635 -35.20 18.39 -10.37
N LEU A 636 -35.08 17.69 -11.51
CA LEU A 636 -34.65 18.28 -12.77
C LEU A 636 -35.64 19.34 -13.26
N ALA A 637 -36.94 19.06 -13.24
CA ALA A 637 -37.98 20.02 -13.58
C ALA A 637 -37.90 21.28 -12.70
N ARG A 638 -37.75 21.13 -11.38
CA ARG A 638 -37.65 22.26 -10.44
C ARG A 638 -36.34 23.04 -10.56
N ALA A 639 -35.21 22.35 -10.69
CA ALA A 639 -33.88 22.95 -10.66
C ALA A 639 -33.54 23.67 -11.98
N PHE A 640 -33.99 23.13 -13.11
CA PHE A 640 -33.74 23.70 -14.43
C PHE A 640 -34.90 24.54 -14.96
N GLY A 641 -36.13 24.22 -14.56
CA GLY A 641 -37.34 24.70 -15.23
C GLY A 641 -37.71 23.88 -16.47
N TRP A 642 -37.24 22.64 -16.59
CA TRP A 642 -37.69 21.73 -17.66
C TRP A 642 -39.18 21.42 -17.54
N THR A 643 -39.84 21.22 -18.68
CA THR A 643 -41.15 20.56 -18.72
C THR A 643 -41.05 19.12 -18.18
N GLU A 644 -42.17 18.55 -17.76
CA GLU A 644 -42.21 17.17 -17.25
C GLU A 644 -41.63 16.17 -18.26
N VAL A 645 -42.07 16.26 -19.53
CA VAL A 645 -41.60 15.39 -20.62
C VAL A 645 -40.09 15.51 -20.84
N CYS A 646 -39.54 16.73 -20.84
CA CYS A 646 -38.10 16.91 -21.01
C CYS A 646 -37.31 16.42 -19.79
N SER A 647 -37.86 16.60 -18.58
CA SER A 647 -37.23 16.10 -17.35
C SER A 647 -37.13 14.57 -17.33
N GLU A 648 -38.17 13.87 -17.80
CA GLU A 648 -38.17 12.41 -17.95
C GLU A 648 -37.10 11.95 -18.95
N ALA A 649 -36.97 12.63 -20.09
CA ALA A 649 -35.90 12.33 -21.05
C ALA A 649 -34.51 12.41 -20.38
N TRP A 650 -34.25 13.46 -19.60
CA TRP A 650 -32.99 13.57 -18.85
C TRP A 650 -32.82 12.47 -17.80
N VAL A 651 -33.87 12.03 -17.11
CA VAL A 651 -33.79 10.88 -16.18
C VAL A 651 -33.33 9.62 -16.91
N HIS A 652 -33.87 9.35 -18.10
CA HIS A 652 -33.41 8.21 -18.92
C HIS A 652 -31.90 8.31 -19.23
N SER A 653 -31.40 9.51 -19.56
CA SER A 653 -29.96 9.70 -19.76
C SER A 653 -29.15 9.46 -18.49
N VAL A 654 -29.59 9.97 -17.34
CA VAL A 654 -28.87 9.82 -16.06
C VAL A 654 -28.85 8.36 -15.59
N VAL A 655 -29.97 7.65 -15.71
CA VAL A 655 -30.08 6.22 -15.37
C VAL A 655 -29.17 5.38 -16.26
N CYS A 656 -29.18 5.63 -17.57
CA CYS A 656 -28.28 4.95 -18.50
C CYS A 656 -26.80 5.28 -18.18
N ALA A 657 -26.48 6.54 -17.89
CA ALA A 657 -25.11 6.95 -17.54
C ALA A 657 -24.63 6.26 -16.24
N ARG A 658 -25.51 6.11 -15.24
CA ARG A 658 -25.20 5.38 -14.01
C ARG A 658 -24.80 3.93 -14.30
N GLU A 659 -25.52 3.28 -15.20
CA GLU A 659 -25.31 1.86 -15.53
C GLU A 659 -24.08 1.64 -16.42
N ASN A 660 -23.86 2.53 -17.38
CA ASN A 660 -22.82 2.34 -18.41
C ASN A 660 -21.54 3.16 -18.19
N CYS A 661 -21.60 4.22 -17.39
CA CYS A 661 -20.52 5.20 -17.19
C CYS A 661 -20.22 5.48 -15.71
N GLY A 662 -20.82 4.72 -14.78
CA GLY A 662 -20.69 4.94 -13.34
C GLY A 662 -19.25 4.87 -12.81
N TYR A 663 -18.42 3.95 -13.31
CA TYR A 663 -17.02 3.83 -12.86
C TYR A 663 -16.16 4.99 -13.38
N ILE A 664 -16.36 5.39 -14.65
CA ILE A 664 -15.72 6.60 -15.20
C ILE A 664 -16.12 7.84 -14.39
N ALA A 665 -17.39 7.95 -14.00
CA ALA A 665 -17.86 9.05 -13.15
C ALA A 665 -17.20 9.05 -11.76
N ILE A 666 -17.13 7.89 -11.09
CA ILE A 666 -16.45 7.75 -9.79
C ILE A 666 -14.96 8.12 -9.92
N ARG A 667 -14.26 7.62 -10.95
CA ARG A 667 -12.87 8.01 -11.24
C ARG A 667 -12.72 9.52 -11.38
N THR A 668 -13.59 10.14 -12.18
CA THR A 668 -13.54 11.58 -12.47
C THR A 668 -13.78 12.43 -11.22
N ILE A 669 -14.54 11.92 -10.24
CA ILE A 669 -14.69 12.54 -8.91
C ILE A 669 -13.40 12.41 -8.10
N ILE A 670 -12.81 11.20 -8.06
CA ILE A 670 -11.55 10.93 -7.35
C ILE A 670 -10.40 11.80 -7.89
N THR A 671 -10.33 11.99 -9.21
CA THR A 671 -9.30 12.81 -9.87
C THR A 671 -9.64 14.30 -9.90
N ASN A 672 -10.78 14.72 -9.33
CA ASN A 672 -11.25 16.11 -9.32
C ASN A 672 -11.45 16.73 -10.73
N ARG A 673 -11.50 15.91 -11.79
CA ARG A 673 -11.70 16.34 -13.18
C ARG A 673 -13.15 16.74 -13.49
N LEU A 674 -14.10 16.32 -12.65
CA LEU A 674 -15.51 16.68 -12.83
C LEU A 674 -15.75 18.17 -12.63
N GLY A 675 -14.93 18.82 -11.79
CA GLY A 675 -15.09 20.23 -11.43
C GLY A 675 -14.38 21.20 -12.38
N ASN A 676 -13.37 20.76 -13.14
CA ASN A 676 -12.59 21.65 -14.01
C ASN A 676 -12.94 21.53 -15.50
N PHE A 677 -13.64 20.46 -15.92
CA PHE A 677 -14.02 20.20 -17.32
C PHE A 677 -12.87 20.29 -18.33
N GLN A 678 -11.62 20.24 -17.87
CA GLN A 678 -10.44 20.23 -18.73
C GLN A 678 -10.19 18.79 -19.17
N MET A 679 -10.65 18.47 -20.38
CA MET A 679 -10.53 17.16 -21.00
C MET A 679 -9.89 17.34 -22.37
N GLN A 680 -8.96 16.45 -22.73
CA GLN A 680 -8.41 16.42 -24.08
C GLN A 680 -9.42 15.82 -25.04
N GLN A 681 -9.26 16.09 -26.34
CA GLN A 681 -10.17 15.61 -27.38
C GLN A 681 -10.30 14.07 -27.43
N ASN A 682 -9.26 13.35 -26.98
CA ASN A 682 -9.22 11.88 -26.94
C ASN A 682 -9.58 11.28 -25.57
N ASP A 683 -9.87 12.11 -24.57
CA ASP A 683 -10.18 11.64 -23.23
C ASP A 683 -11.59 11.04 -23.18
N VAL A 684 -11.69 9.87 -22.54
CA VAL A 684 -12.98 9.31 -22.17
C VAL A 684 -13.41 9.88 -20.83
N THR A 685 -14.49 10.65 -20.89
CA THR A 685 -15.07 11.42 -19.81
C THR A 685 -16.45 10.85 -19.48
N PRO A 686 -17.05 11.18 -18.33
CA PRO A 686 -18.43 10.80 -18.06
C PRO A 686 -19.39 11.33 -19.14
N ALA A 687 -19.11 12.50 -19.72
CA ALA A 687 -19.92 13.10 -20.77
C ALA A 687 -19.75 12.39 -22.13
N THR A 688 -18.52 12.06 -22.54
CA THR A 688 -18.28 11.34 -23.80
C THR A 688 -18.71 9.88 -23.69
N CYS A 689 -18.63 9.28 -22.49
CA CYS A 689 -19.25 7.98 -22.22
C CYS A 689 -20.78 8.06 -22.29
N ASN A 690 -21.42 9.02 -21.62
CA ASN A 690 -22.88 9.20 -21.70
C ASN A 690 -23.34 9.35 -23.15
N GLU A 691 -22.62 10.14 -23.92
CA GLU A 691 -22.89 10.34 -25.33
C GLU A 691 -22.76 9.05 -26.15
N ALA A 692 -21.65 8.32 -25.97
CA ALA A 692 -21.35 7.08 -26.68
C ALA A 692 -22.24 5.89 -26.28
N GLN A 693 -22.67 5.83 -25.02
CA GLN A 693 -23.44 4.71 -24.49
C GLN A 693 -24.94 4.98 -24.46
N CYS A 694 -25.35 6.22 -24.21
CA CYS A 694 -26.73 6.56 -23.81
C CYS A 694 -27.43 7.56 -24.74
N GLU A 695 -26.74 8.61 -25.17
CA GLU A 695 -27.38 9.65 -26.00
C GLU A 695 -27.54 9.21 -27.45
N GLN A 696 -26.43 8.94 -28.13
CA GLN A 696 -26.38 8.57 -29.55
C GLN A 696 -26.03 7.09 -29.76
N GLY A 697 -25.52 6.42 -28.72
CA GLY A 697 -25.24 4.99 -28.72
C GLY A 697 -26.50 4.12 -28.79
N ASN A 698 -26.34 2.81 -28.66
CA ASN A 698 -27.46 1.87 -28.52
C ASN A 698 -27.87 1.79 -27.03
N PRO A 699 -29.06 2.28 -26.61
CA PRO A 699 -30.29 2.41 -27.42
C PRO A 699 -30.60 3.80 -28.02
N GLY A 700 -29.96 4.88 -27.54
CA GLY A 700 -30.07 6.21 -28.14
C GLY A 700 -31.41 6.89 -27.87
N GLU A 701 -32.07 6.48 -26.79
CA GLU A 701 -33.42 6.94 -26.43
C GLU A 701 -33.42 8.42 -26.06
N PHE A 702 -32.41 8.91 -25.33
CA PHE A 702 -32.34 10.31 -24.94
C PHE A 702 -32.33 11.26 -26.14
N ALA A 703 -31.54 10.97 -27.19
CA ALA A 703 -31.50 11.83 -28.38
C ALA A 703 -32.83 11.87 -29.14
N LYS A 704 -33.60 10.77 -29.11
CA LYS A 704 -34.92 10.66 -29.72
C LYS A 704 -36.00 11.37 -28.90
N LEU A 705 -35.96 11.20 -27.57
CA LEU A 705 -36.92 11.79 -26.64
C LEU A 705 -36.71 13.30 -26.47
N SER A 706 -35.47 13.77 -26.42
CA SER A 706 -35.18 15.19 -26.25
C SER A 706 -35.53 16.01 -27.49
N GLY A 707 -35.16 15.56 -28.69
CA GLY A 707 -35.34 16.35 -29.91
C GLY A 707 -34.33 17.50 -29.97
N ALA A 708 -34.42 18.46 -29.06
CA ALA A 708 -33.48 19.57 -28.88
C ALA A 708 -32.31 19.24 -27.94
N SER A 709 -31.12 19.70 -28.28
CA SER A 709 -29.95 19.71 -27.41
C SER A 709 -29.10 20.94 -27.70
N ARG A 710 -28.18 21.30 -26.78
CA ARG A 710 -27.26 22.43 -27.02
C ARG A 710 -26.46 22.30 -28.32
N ARG A 711 -26.10 21.07 -28.71
CA ARG A 711 -25.40 20.83 -29.98
C ARG A 711 -26.26 21.09 -31.20
N LYS A 712 -27.50 20.60 -31.14
CA LYS A 712 -28.50 20.80 -32.18
C LYS A 712 -28.94 22.26 -32.31
N MET A 713 -28.77 23.07 -31.27
CA MET A 713 -29.03 24.51 -31.27
C MET A 713 -27.77 25.37 -31.51
N ASN A 714 -26.60 24.74 -31.62
CA ASN A 714 -25.28 25.37 -31.70
C ASN A 714 -25.02 26.38 -30.57
N ILE A 715 -25.26 25.95 -29.34
CA ILE A 715 -25.02 26.70 -28.11
C ILE A 715 -23.65 26.33 -27.54
N HIS A 716 -22.82 27.33 -27.25
CA HIS A 716 -21.60 27.14 -26.47
C HIS A 716 -21.93 26.68 -25.05
N SER A 717 -21.41 25.53 -24.64
CA SER A 717 -21.68 24.92 -23.33
C SER A 717 -20.39 24.76 -22.51
N SER A 718 -20.53 24.45 -21.22
CA SER A 718 -19.39 24.08 -20.35
C SER A 718 -18.59 22.88 -20.85
N ILE A 719 -19.16 22.07 -21.75
CA ILE A 719 -18.48 21.01 -22.47
C ILE A 719 -18.18 21.54 -23.87
N GLU A 720 -16.90 21.83 -24.13
CA GLU A 720 -16.43 22.27 -25.44
C GLU A 720 -16.59 21.14 -26.47
N ARG A 721 -16.93 21.51 -27.70
CA ARG A 721 -17.20 20.60 -28.81
C ARG A 721 -16.69 21.22 -30.09
N GLU A 722 -16.20 20.37 -30.97
CA GLU A 722 -15.74 20.77 -32.29
C GLU A 722 -16.88 21.40 -33.11
N PRO A 723 -16.61 22.42 -33.93
CA PRO A 723 -17.63 23.10 -34.74
C PRO A 723 -18.38 22.18 -35.71
N ASP A 724 -17.75 21.11 -36.21
CA ASP A 724 -18.36 20.13 -37.11
C ASP A 724 -19.37 19.21 -36.40
N GLN A 725 -19.36 19.18 -35.06
CA GLN A 725 -20.33 18.46 -34.22
C GLN A 725 -21.52 19.32 -33.80
N GLN A 726 -21.63 20.55 -34.32
CA GLN A 726 -22.64 21.54 -33.99
C GLN A 726 -23.56 21.80 -35.18
N CYS A 727 -24.80 22.20 -34.89
CA CYS A 727 -25.78 22.55 -35.94
C CYS A 727 -25.47 23.92 -36.54
N LEU A 728 -25.01 23.95 -37.78
CA LEU A 728 -24.61 25.18 -38.47
C LEU A 728 -25.76 25.91 -39.17
N ILE A 729 -26.93 25.25 -39.30
CA ILE A 729 -28.08 25.70 -40.10
C ILE A 729 -29.23 26.29 -39.27
N VAL A 730 -28.94 26.86 -38.10
CA VAL A 730 -29.95 27.54 -37.26
C VAL A 730 -30.21 28.95 -37.80
N ASP A 731 -31.48 29.32 -37.96
CA ASP A 731 -31.89 30.59 -38.55
C ASP A 731 -32.23 31.67 -37.52
N ASN A 732 -32.01 32.94 -37.89
CA ASN A 732 -32.45 34.13 -37.16
C ASN A 732 -31.91 34.27 -35.72
N ILE A 733 -30.86 33.52 -35.37
CA ILE A 733 -30.13 33.68 -34.11
C ILE A 733 -28.78 34.34 -34.39
N PRO A 734 -28.44 35.47 -33.75
CA PRO A 734 -27.14 36.09 -33.94
C PRO A 734 -26.04 35.16 -33.46
N ARG A 735 -24.88 35.22 -34.13
CA ARG A 735 -23.68 34.52 -33.65
C ARG A 735 -23.04 35.31 -32.51
N ASP A 736 -22.27 34.62 -31.68
CA ASP A 736 -21.39 35.25 -30.70
C ASP A 736 -20.31 36.13 -31.35
N ALA A 737 -19.51 36.82 -30.53
CA ALA A 737 -18.49 37.75 -31.02
C ALA A 737 -17.43 37.06 -31.91
N GLU A 738 -17.19 35.78 -31.68
CA GLU A 738 -16.27 34.93 -32.42
C GLU A 738 -16.89 34.35 -33.70
N GLY A 739 -18.20 34.51 -33.91
CA GLY A 739 -18.92 33.94 -35.05
C GLY A 739 -19.08 32.42 -35.00
N ARG A 740 -18.71 31.77 -33.89
CA ARG A 740 -18.66 30.30 -33.77
C ARG A 740 -20.01 29.74 -33.34
N TYR A 741 -20.57 30.27 -32.26
CA TYR A 741 -21.79 29.74 -31.65
C TYR A 741 -22.97 30.70 -31.80
N ASN A 742 -24.19 30.18 -31.66
CA ASN A 742 -25.40 30.99 -31.64
C ASN A 742 -25.59 31.61 -30.25
N ASP A 743 -25.74 32.94 -30.20
CA ASP A 743 -26.13 33.68 -29.01
C ASP A 743 -27.66 33.77 -28.94
N TRP A 744 -28.26 32.84 -28.20
CA TRP A 744 -29.71 32.81 -27.97
C TRP A 744 -30.17 33.85 -26.92
N GLY A 745 -29.25 34.59 -26.30
CA GLY A 745 -29.56 35.59 -25.28
C GLY A 745 -30.52 36.69 -25.76
N PRO A 746 -30.20 37.40 -26.85
CA PRO A 746 -31.11 38.38 -27.44
C PRO A 746 -32.45 37.78 -27.85
N PHE A 747 -32.44 36.57 -28.41
CA PHE A 747 -33.66 35.88 -28.84
C PHE A 747 -34.61 35.61 -27.67
N PHE A 748 -34.12 35.15 -26.52
CA PHE A 748 -34.93 34.87 -25.33
C PHE A 748 -35.11 36.05 -24.37
N LYS A 749 -34.62 37.26 -24.71
CA LYS A 749 -34.77 38.45 -23.84
C LYS A 749 -36.23 38.82 -23.59
N GLU A 750 -37.05 38.76 -24.64
CA GLU A 750 -38.50 38.82 -24.51
C GLU A 750 -39.01 37.39 -24.38
N LEU A 751 -39.42 37.02 -23.16
CA LEU A 751 -39.94 35.69 -22.84
C LEU A 751 -41.27 35.47 -23.57
N CYS A 752 -41.48 34.25 -24.06
CA CYS A 752 -42.79 33.84 -24.55
C CYS A 752 -43.82 33.91 -23.41
N PRO A 753 -45.07 34.33 -23.68
CA PRO A 753 -46.12 34.37 -22.66
C PRO A 753 -46.28 33.01 -22.00
N ARG A 754 -46.39 32.97 -20.66
CA ARG A 754 -46.58 31.72 -19.89
C ARG A 754 -47.82 30.92 -20.31
N SER A 755 -48.82 31.57 -20.92
CA SER A 755 -50.00 30.89 -21.48
C SER A 755 -49.64 29.98 -22.67
N ASP A 756 -48.61 30.34 -23.41
CA ASP A 756 -48.17 29.69 -24.65
C ASP A 756 -46.98 28.75 -24.40
N SER A 757 -46.57 28.64 -23.13
CA SER A 757 -45.53 27.75 -22.61
C SER A 757 -45.89 27.34 -21.18
N PRO A 758 -46.98 26.57 -21.01
CA PRO A 758 -47.36 26.10 -19.68
C PRO A 758 -46.30 25.10 -19.17
N PRO A 759 -46.02 25.10 -17.85
CA PRO A 759 -44.97 24.27 -17.24
C PRO A 759 -45.18 22.77 -17.42
#